data_AF-A0A101NIU5-F1
#
_entry.id   AF-A0A101NIU5-F1
#
_cell.length_a   1.000
_cell.length_b   1.000
_cell.length_c   1.000
_cell.angle_alpha   90.00
_cell.angle_beta   90.00
_cell.angle_gamma   90.00
#
_symmetry.space_group_name_H-M   'P 1'
#
loop_
_entity.id
_entity.type
_entity.pdbx_description
1 polymer ?
#
loop_
_entity_poly.entity_id
_entity_poly.type
_entity_poly.pdbx_seq_one_letter_code
_entity_poly.pdbx_strand_id
1 'polypeptide(L)'
;MIRLPSNHAAITAPLVASSTAFPGIPIGRSLLDGRPFRLSPVLTDAAVLPSTNSLALGGLGSGKSTTAKARIRREVLHHAHQAVIIDSFGEDDAGEWAPLVRSLGGHVIEAGAFTLNPCSPMFPPEVREQLIRSLIAAVEPGALTHQAAHALQHALNHPKATSLNGLVDALVRPEDGRWPSAKLTEWGEGAAIALSRYTEGSLRGLFDGQNASLPETDLPILSFDFTGLDRNGPAIPSLMAAVSCWAEHVWLRQSTAVHRHLVLEEAWQILLSPATSELIQRQLKNSRKAGLSLDVVMHTLSDLGDGKAQDLARLCEIAHVGRLNPEEAAIVGALLGLPVWAVEQIPTLEPGQAVWKVGPDYVDIIETVLSDEEAELTDTSSRRRKAQQALAVETVQDANQEPAATETEFGVDSDYDGYSENLADTGAPVEQHTDDGAWDWEMPPNVIDTRHQDVLHAAMEGRCSEAAQMAAIGEREDINTHGINSDQAISWLETRAQVAELCDNPDQAAQLRATVARMGKDVEWWRQPTIGDTATAAWHSAPQPPTPAPTPDADAPVRPRRRTWPYIAAIATLGLVGACVAQNSQDQQHAQQRQEKAAAYKGRSGAAVRIDGVDADVVAHWSTDRERVVVELRSYFDRNAKFLRIDASSGQSAQSTRGEDRWFPKTPEVALPVKDPLADVTVRIAVGGKRWKEGMKPYSRTVRLTPTGIAYDSETGEKLPSDL
;
A
#
# COMPACT_ATOMS: atom_id res chain seq x y z
N MET A 1 -3.43 50.39 10.41
CA MET A 1 -2.90 49.14 11.00
C MET A 1 -4.01 48.55 11.85
N ILE A 2 -4.81 47.65 11.27
CA ILE A 2 -5.98 47.06 11.94
C ILE A 2 -5.48 45.93 12.83
N ARG A 3 -5.68 46.04 14.15
CA ARG A 3 -5.42 44.95 15.10
C ARG A 3 -6.67 44.06 15.14
N LEU A 4 -6.53 42.83 14.70
CA LEU A 4 -7.55 41.79 14.87
C LEU A 4 -7.51 41.27 16.32
N PRO A 5 -8.67 41.03 16.97
CA PRO A 5 -8.75 40.47 18.31
C PRO A 5 -8.36 38.98 18.34
N SER A 6 -7.78 38.57 19.47
CA SER A 6 -7.03 37.33 19.73
C SER A 6 -7.81 35.99 19.65
N ASN A 7 -9.05 35.99 19.15
CA ASN A 7 -9.81 34.75 18.88
C ASN A 7 -9.76 34.32 17.40
N HIS A 8 -9.03 35.05 16.55
CA HIS A 8 -8.79 34.71 15.14
C HIS A 8 -7.43 34.02 14.89
N ALA A 9 -6.74 33.55 15.93
CA ALA A 9 -5.42 32.91 15.81
C ALA A 9 -5.45 31.45 15.30
N ALA A 10 -6.60 30.95 14.84
CA ALA A 10 -6.75 29.61 14.23
C ALA A 10 -6.88 29.65 12.69
N ILE A 11 -6.41 30.72 12.05
CA ILE A 11 -6.31 30.83 10.58
C ILE A 11 -4.84 30.62 10.21
N THR A 12 -4.35 29.39 10.29
CA THR A 12 -2.99 28.99 9.85
C THR A 12 -3.00 27.75 8.96
N ALA A 13 -4.14 27.39 8.37
CA ALA A 13 -4.12 26.69 7.09
C ALA A 13 -4.03 27.77 6.00
N PRO A 14 -2.97 27.79 5.17
CA PRO A 14 -2.89 28.75 4.08
C PRO A 14 -4.11 28.57 3.17
N LEU A 15 -4.82 29.66 2.89
CA LEU A 15 -5.91 29.78 1.90
C LEU A 15 -5.46 29.47 0.44
N VAL A 16 -4.30 28.84 0.25
CA VAL A 16 -3.62 28.66 -1.05
C VAL A 16 -4.31 27.58 -1.90
N ALA A 17 -5.00 26.61 -1.29
CA ALA A 17 -5.83 25.65 -2.03
C ALA A 17 -7.16 26.27 -2.54
N SER A 18 -7.57 27.45 -2.05
CA SER A 18 -8.97 27.90 -2.09
C SER A 18 -9.52 28.33 -3.46
N SER A 19 -8.77 28.26 -4.57
CA SER A 19 -9.30 28.58 -5.90
C SER A 19 -8.80 27.71 -7.05
N THR A 20 -7.80 26.85 -6.84
CA THR A 20 -7.24 26.01 -7.91
C THR A 20 -8.12 24.77 -8.09
N ALA A 21 -8.74 24.65 -9.27
CA ALA A 21 -9.47 23.46 -9.69
C ALA A 21 -8.75 22.81 -10.87
N PHE A 22 -8.63 21.48 -10.85
CA PHE A 22 -8.07 20.72 -11.97
C PHE A 22 -9.18 19.99 -12.74
N PRO A 23 -9.06 19.88 -14.07
CA PRO A 23 -10.01 19.13 -14.88
C PRO A 23 -9.85 17.62 -14.69
N GLY A 24 -10.87 16.86 -15.11
CA GLY A 24 -10.81 15.42 -15.25
C GLY A 24 -11.68 14.63 -14.28
N ILE A 25 -11.25 13.40 -14.02
CA ILE A 25 -11.97 12.44 -13.21
C ILE A 25 -12.10 12.90 -11.75
N PRO A 26 -13.22 12.60 -11.07
CA PRO A 26 -13.30 12.76 -9.62
C PRO A 26 -12.31 11.81 -8.95
N ILE A 27 -11.64 12.29 -7.90
CA ILE A 27 -10.78 11.47 -7.04
C ILE A 27 -11.38 11.39 -5.65
N GLY A 28 -11.80 12.52 -5.10
CA GLY A 28 -12.21 12.59 -3.71
C GLY A 28 -12.68 13.98 -3.29
N ARG A 29 -12.54 14.29 -2.00
CA ARG A 29 -12.83 15.61 -1.43
C ARG A 29 -11.64 16.18 -0.68
N SER A 30 -11.48 17.50 -0.72
CA SER A 30 -10.55 18.22 0.15
C SER A 30 -11.03 18.17 1.60
N LEU A 31 -10.14 17.84 2.53
CA LEU A 31 -10.39 17.92 3.96
C LEU A 31 -10.11 19.32 4.53
N LEU A 32 -9.51 20.21 3.72
CA LEU A 32 -9.28 21.59 4.12
C LEU A 32 -10.51 22.47 3.88
N ASP A 33 -11.21 22.30 2.76
CA ASP A 33 -12.35 23.14 2.37
C ASP A 33 -13.64 22.38 1.96
N GLY A 34 -13.60 21.04 1.91
CA GLY A 34 -14.75 20.20 1.58
C GLY A 34 -15.06 20.08 0.09
N ARG A 35 -14.31 20.74 -0.81
CA ARG A 35 -14.62 20.73 -2.24
C ARG A 35 -14.26 19.39 -2.90
N PRO A 36 -14.99 18.99 -3.95
CA PRO A 36 -14.59 17.87 -4.80
C PRO A 36 -13.22 18.11 -5.43
N PHE A 37 -12.32 17.15 -5.28
CA PHE A 37 -11.03 17.13 -5.95
C PHE A 37 -11.10 16.24 -7.18
N ARG A 38 -10.73 16.82 -8.33
CA ARG A 38 -10.65 16.17 -9.64
C ARG A 38 -9.24 16.32 -10.16
N LEU A 39 -8.76 15.33 -10.91
CA LEU A 39 -7.47 15.43 -11.60
C LEU A 39 -7.34 14.35 -12.67
N SER A 40 -7.29 14.78 -13.93
CA SER A 40 -6.71 14.02 -15.04
C SER A 40 -5.53 14.81 -15.59
N PRO A 41 -4.29 14.42 -15.28
CA PRO A 41 -3.10 15.23 -15.56
C PRO A 41 -2.96 15.69 -17.00
N VAL A 42 -3.33 14.82 -17.96
CA VAL A 42 -3.26 15.11 -19.40
C VAL A 42 -4.24 16.20 -19.86
N LEU A 43 -5.28 16.47 -19.08
CA LEU A 43 -6.27 17.52 -19.37
C LEU A 43 -5.89 18.87 -18.75
N THR A 44 -4.90 18.90 -17.85
CA THR A 44 -4.39 20.12 -17.23
C THR A 44 -3.44 20.84 -18.20
N ASP A 45 -3.50 22.17 -18.23
CA ASP A 45 -2.61 22.97 -19.09
C ASP A 45 -1.13 22.66 -18.78
N ALA A 46 -0.32 22.44 -19.82
CA ALA A 46 1.09 22.11 -19.69
C ALA A 46 1.94 23.24 -19.05
N ALA A 47 1.44 24.47 -19.01
CA ALA A 47 2.04 25.56 -18.26
C ALA A 47 1.86 25.43 -16.75
N VAL A 48 0.77 24.77 -16.31
CA VAL A 48 0.47 24.51 -14.89
C VAL A 48 1.09 23.19 -14.46
N LEU A 49 0.94 22.15 -15.30
CA LEU A 49 1.44 20.82 -15.04
C LEU A 49 2.23 20.29 -16.25
N PRO A 50 3.53 20.64 -16.36
CA PRO A 50 4.38 20.17 -17.44
C PRO A 50 4.54 18.65 -17.52
N SER A 51 4.35 17.90 -16.44
CA SER A 51 4.56 16.44 -16.40
C SER A 51 3.34 15.72 -15.82
N THR A 52 2.93 14.65 -16.49
CA THR A 52 1.80 13.82 -16.05
C THR A 52 2.22 12.60 -15.22
N ASN A 53 3.51 12.51 -14.87
CA ASN A 53 4.05 11.43 -14.05
C ASN A 53 3.62 11.60 -12.60
N SER A 54 3.19 10.51 -11.96
CA SER A 54 2.69 10.50 -10.59
C SER A 54 3.47 9.56 -9.68
N LEU A 55 3.51 9.91 -8.40
CA LEU A 55 4.14 9.16 -7.34
C LEU A 55 3.15 8.91 -6.20
N ALA A 56 2.95 7.65 -5.84
CA ALA A 56 2.17 7.22 -4.68
C ALA A 56 3.10 6.73 -3.58
N LEU A 57 2.99 7.33 -2.38
CA LEU A 57 3.74 6.94 -1.18
C LEU A 57 2.78 6.61 -0.06
N GLY A 58 3.12 5.64 0.78
CA GLY A 58 2.35 5.36 1.98
C GLY A 58 2.66 4.01 2.59
N GLY A 59 2.66 3.95 3.92
CA GLY A 59 2.79 2.71 4.66
C GLY A 59 1.66 1.72 4.36
N LEU A 60 1.80 0.50 4.89
CA LEU A 60 0.82 -0.56 4.70
C LEU A 60 -0.57 -0.11 5.21
N GLY A 61 -1.60 -0.33 4.38
CA GLY A 61 -2.98 0.05 4.71
C GLY A 61 -3.30 1.55 4.61
N SER A 62 -2.43 2.36 4.01
CA SER A 62 -2.69 3.79 3.76
C SER A 62 -3.77 4.06 2.69
N GLY A 63 -4.11 3.07 1.86
CA GLY A 63 -5.06 3.22 0.75
C GLY A 63 -4.43 3.64 -0.59
N LYS A 64 -3.09 3.70 -0.70
CA LYS A 64 -2.39 4.10 -1.93
C LYS A 64 -2.79 3.30 -3.19
N SER A 65 -2.83 1.96 -3.06
CA SER A 65 -3.19 1.03 -4.15
C SER A 65 -4.66 1.20 -4.53
N THR A 66 -5.55 1.34 -3.54
CA THR A 66 -6.97 1.64 -3.74
C THR A 66 -7.18 2.94 -4.53
N THR A 67 -6.51 4.03 -4.14
CA THR A 67 -6.59 5.31 -4.86
C THR A 67 -6.04 5.17 -6.28
N ALA A 68 -4.90 4.49 -6.48
CA ALA A 68 -4.31 4.28 -7.80
C ALA A 68 -5.25 3.48 -8.73
N LYS A 69 -5.82 2.38 -8.24
CA LYS A 69 -6.77 1.54 -8.98
C LYS A 69 -8.03 2.31 -9.36
N ALA A 70 -8.62 3.06 -8.42
CA ALA A 70 -9.79 3.90 -8.70
C ALA A 70 -9.48 4.95 -9.78
N ARG A 71 -8.30 5.59 -9.70
CA ARG A 71 -7.84 6.56 -10.70
C ARG A 71 -7.74 5.91 -12.09
N ILE A 72 -7.01 4.81 -12.22
CA ILE A 72 -6.82 4.12 -13.50
C ILE A 72 -8.15 3.62 -14.06
N ARG A 73 -9.02 3.04 -13.22
CA ARG A 73 -10.36 2.62 -13.63
C ARG A 73 -11.14 3.76 -14.26
N ARG A 74 -11.16 4.92 -13.59
CA ARG A 74 -11.89 6.10 -14.06
C ARG A 74 -11.26 6.68 -15.33
N GLU A 75 -9.93 6.74 -15.44
CA GLU A 75 -9.26 7.20 -16.66
C GLU A 75 -9.59 6.31 -17.88
N VAL A 76 -9.60 4.99 -17.70
CA VAL A 76 -9.97 4.04 -18.76
C VAL A 76 -11.43 4.22 -19.17
N LEU A 77 -12.36 4.30 -18.20
CA LEU A 77 -13.80 4.37 -18.49
C LEU A 77 -14.25 5.73 -19.03
N HIS A 78 -13.76 6.84 -18.46
CA HIS A 78 -14.25 8.18 -18.77
C HIS A 78 -13.49 8.86 -19.91
N HIS A 79 -12.22 8.47 -20.12
CA HIS A 79 -11.35 9.13 -21.09
C HIS A 79 -10.78 8.17 -22.15
N ALA A 80 -11.18 6.89 -22.14
CA ALA A 80 -10.69 5.89 -23.08
C ALA A 80 -9.14 5.81 -23.09
N HIS A 81 -8.54 6.02 -21.93
CA HIS A 81 -7.11 5.79 -21.75
C HIS A 81 -6.82 4.29 -21.77
N GLN A 82 -5.56 3.94 -22.03
CA GLN A 82 -5.07 2.59 -21.86
C GLN A 82 -4.08 2.50 -20.71
N ALA A 83 -4.03 1.36 -20.03
CA ALA A 83 -3.11 1.13 -18.94
C ALA A 83 -2.34 -0.19 -19.08
N VAL A 84 -1.04 -0.17 -18.77
CA VAL A 84 -0.22 -1.35 -18.55
C VAL A 84 0.22 -1.33 -17.10
N ILE A 85 -0.05 -2.42 -16.39
CA ILE A 85 0.27 -2.59 -14.98
C ILE A 85 1.38 -3.60 -14.85
N ILE A 86 2.37 -3.24 -14.06
CA ILE A 86 3.38 -4.16 -13.55
C ILE A 86 2.95 -4.47 -12.12
N ASP A 87 2.44 -5.68 -11.92
CA ASP A 87 1.77 -6.11 -10.69
C ASP A 87 2.67 -7.09 -9.93
N SER A 88 3.49 -6.56 -9.03
CA SER A 88 4.44 -7.33 -8.21
C SER A 88 3.93 -7.69 -6.82
N PHE A 89 2.67 -7.37 -6.53
CA PHE A 89 2.07 -7.59 -5.22
C PHE A 89 0.70 -8.24 -5.36
N GLY A 90 0.43 -9.27 -4.57
CA GLY A 90 -0.82 -10.03 -4.68
C GLY A 90 -1.07 -10.95 -3.50
N GLU A 91 -2.28 -11.49 -3.43
CA GLU A 91 -2.75 -12.47 -2.44
C GLU A 91 -3.31 -13.70 -3.19
N ASP A 92 -3.34 -14.88 -2.55
CA ASP A 92 -3.90 -16.12 -3.15
C ASP A 92 -3.29 -16.49 -4.52
N ASP A 93 -1.99 -16.25 -4.71
CA ASP A 93 -1.25 -16.47 -5.97
C ASP A 93 -1.81 -15.67 -7.17
N ALA A 94 -2.54 -14.57 -6.89
CA ALA A 94 -3.09 -13.67 -7.90
C ALA A 94 -2.73 -12.21 -7.60
N GLY A 95 -2.39 -11.48 -8.66
CA GLY A 95 -2.05 -10.07 -8.62
C GLY A 95 -3.21 -9.20 -8.13
N GLU A 96 -2.86 -8.16 -7.36
CA GLU A 96 -3.79 -7.21 -6.77
C GLU A 96 -4.66 -6.46 -7.78
N TRP A 97 -4.20 -6.33 -9.03
CA TRP A 97 -4.91 -5.64 -10.10
C TRP A 97 -5.80 -6.56 -10.92
N ALA A 98 -5.70 -7.88 -10.75
CA ALA A 98 -6.39 -8.85 -11.58
C ALA A 98 -7.93 -8.68 -11.62
N PRO A 99 -8.64 -8.44 -10.49
CA PRO A 99 -10.09 -8.21 -10.52
C PRO A 99 -10.48 -6.97 -11.33
N LEU A 100 -9.72 -5.88 -11.17
CA LEU A 100 -9.95 -4.63 -11.89
C LEU A 100 -9.69 -4.77 -13.39
N VAL A 101 -8.60 -5.44 -13.76
CA VAL A 101 -8.23 -5.68 -15.16
C VAL A 101 -9.34 -6.45 -15.87
N ARG A 102 -9.85 -7.51 -15.22
CA ARG A 102 -10.94 -8.33 -15.78
C ARG A 102 -12.25 -7.55 -15.90
N SER A 103 -12.59 -6.69 -14.93
CA SER A 103 -13.83 -5.90 -15.00
C SER A 103 -13.83 -4.86 -16.12
N LEU A 104 -12.65 -4.41 -16.55
CA LEU A 104 -12.47 -3.49 -17.67
C LEU A 104 -12.31 -4.20 -19.04
N GLY A 105 -12.50 -5.52 -19.11
CA GLY A 105 -12.30 -6.29 -20.34
C GLY A 105 -10.84 -6.39 -20.78
N GLY A 106 -9.91 -6.19 -19.84
CA GLY A 106 -8.47 -6.35 -20.06
C GLY A 106 -7.97 -7.77 -19.86
N HIS A 107 -6.65 -7.93 -19.91
CA HIS A 107 -6.00 -9.24 -19.78
C HIS A 107 -4.91 -9.24 -18.71
N VAL A 108 -4.86 -10.34 -17.94
CA VAL A 108 -3.84 -10.58 -16.91
C VAL A 108 -2.87 -11.61 -17.45
N ILE A 109 -1.61 -11.20 -17.59
CA ILE A 109 -0.50 -12.01 -18.04
C ILE A 109 0.24 -12.52 -16.80
N GLU A 110 -0.03 -13.78 -16.44
CA GLU A 110 0.65 -14.45 -15.34
C GLU A 110 2.06 -14.88 -15.76
N ALA A 111 3.07 -14.50 -14.97
CA ALA A 111 4.44 -14.92 -15.21
C ALA A 111 4.56 -16.46 -15.15
N GLY A 112 5.12 -17.05 -16.20
CA GLY A 112 5.25 -18.51 -16.33
C GLY A 112 4.11 -19.18 -17.12
N ALA A 113 2.93 -18.54 -17.25
CA ALA A 113 1.86 -19.00 -18.14
C ALA A 113 2.02 -18.40 -19.55
N PHE A 114 2.40 -17.12 -19.62
CA PHE A 114 2.76 -16.43 -20.85
C PHE A 114 4.27 -16.23 -20.95
N THR A 115 4.80 -16.38 -22.16
CA THR A 115 6.23 -16.19 -22.45
C THR A 115 6.40 -14.99 -23.36
N LEU A 116 7.01 -13.93 -22.83
CA LEU A 116 7.36 -12.76 -23.62
C LEU A 116 8.55 -13.11 -24.52
N ASN A 117 8.53 -12.76 -25.80
CA ASN A 117 9.67 -13.00 -26.68
C ASN A 117 10.67 -11.83 -26.71
N PRO A 118 11.81 -11.91 -26.00
CA PRO A 118 12.81 -10.84 -26.01
C PRO A 118 13.59 -10.74 -27.33
N CYS A 119 13.55 -11.78 -28.17
CA CYS A 119 14.21 -11.83 -29.47
C CYS A 119 13.30 -11.38 -30.63
N SER A 120 12.11 -10.85 -30.32
CA SER A 120 11.11 -10.47 -31.33
C SER A 120 11.71 -9.53 -32.39
N PRO A 121 11.49 -9.79 -33.70
CA PRO A 121 11.95 -8.93 -34.77
C PRO A 121 11.20 -7.59 -34.84
N MET A 122 10.13 -7.42 -34.05
CA MET A 122 9.43 -6.13 -33.92
C MET A 122 10.24 -5.10 -33.12
N PHE A 123 11.22 -5.56 -32.33
CA PHE A 123 12.16 -4.65 -31.68
C PHE A 123 13.19 -4.12 -32.67
N PRO A 124 13.52 -2.81 -32.63
CA PRO A 124 14.69 -2.30 -33.34
C PRO A 124 15.95 -3.11 -32.99
N PRO A 125 16.86 -3.40 -33.94
CA PRO A 125 18.01 -4.27 -33.70
C PRO A 125 18.84 -3.89 -32.47
N GLU A 126 19.10 -2.59 -32.27
CA GLU A 126 19.90 -2.07 -31.17
C GLU A 126 19.19 -2.23 -29.83
N VAL A 127 17.87 -2.07 -29.82
CA VAL A 127 17.01 -2.26 -28.64
C VAL A 127 16.97 -3.74 -28.26
N ARG A 128 16.83 -4.61 -29.25
CA ARG A 128 16.84 -6.06 -29.06
C ARG A 128 18.16 -6.52 -28.47
N GLU A 129 19.29 -6.05 -29.01
CA GLU A 129 20.61 -6.33 -28.45
C GLU A 129 20.72 -5.86 -27.00
N GLN A 130 20.32 -4.62 -26.71
CA GLN A 130 20.38 -4.07 -25.37
C GLN A 130 19.49 -4.82 -24.38
N LEU A 131 18.29 -5.26 -24.79
CA LEU A 131 17.42 -6.09 -23.96
C LEU A 131 18.10 -7.41 -23.59
N ILE A 132 18.67 -8.12 -24.57
CA ILE A 132 19.37 -9.38 -24.28
C ILE A 132 20.59 -9.17 -23.37
N ARG A 133 21.32 -8.06 -23.54
CA ARG A 133 22.41 -7.69 -22.63
C ARG A 133 21.88 -7.45 -21.21
N SER A 134 20.74 -6.78 -21.06
CA SER A 134 20.09 -6.60 -19.75
C SER A 134 19.66 -7.93 -19.12
N LEU A 135 19.14 -8.88 -19.90
CA LEU A 135 18.81 -10.21 -19.41
C LEU A 135 20.05 -10.96 -18.91
N ILE A 136 21.12 -10.98 -19.71
CA ILE A 136 22.39 -11.61 -19.28
C ILE A 136 22.91 -10.96 -17.99
N ALA A 137 22.90 -9.63 -17.92
CA ALA A 137 23.37 -8.89 -16.75
C ALA A 137 22.53 -9.15 -15.50
N ALA A 138 21.22 -9.44 -15.64
CA ALA A 138 20.35 -9.73 -14.52
C ALA A 138 20.67 -11.07 -13.84
N VAL A 139 21.13 -12.08 -14.60
CA VAL A 139 21.44 -13.41 -14.06
C VAL A 139 22.93 -13.63 -13.80
N GLU A 140 23.79 -13.09 -14.65
CA GLU A 140 25.25 -13.26 -14.61
C GLU A 140 25.96 -11.98 -15.11
N PRO A 141 26.09 -10.96 -14.25
CA PRO A 141 26.72 -9.68 -14.61
C PRO A 141 28.12 -9.81 -15.23
N GLY A 142 28.89 -10.81 -14.81
CA GLY A 142 30.25 -11.06 -15.28
C GLY A 142 30.34 -11.70 -16.67
N ALA A 143 29.24 -12.17 -17.25
CA ALA A 143 29.24 -12.87 -18.53
C ALA A 143 29.43 -11.94 -19.75
N LEU A 144 29.19 -10.63 -19.61
CA LEU A 144 29.27 -9.66 -20.70
C LEU A 144 30.65 -8.99 -20.83
N THR A 145 31.62 -9.74 -21.35
CA THR A 145 32.91 -9.18 -21.79
C THR A 145 32.80 -8.50 -23.17
N HIS A 146 33.84 -7.77 -23.60
CA HIS A 146 33.84 -7.17 -24.94
C HIS A 146 33.81 -8.23 -26.05
N GLN A 147 34.42 -9.40 -25.81
CA GLN A 147 34.37 -10.55 -26.70
C GLN A 147 32.95 -11.15 -26.74
N ALA A 148 32.34 -11.37 -25.57
CA ALA A 148 31.00 -11.93 -25.46
C ALA A 148 29.95 -11.01 -26.10
N ALA A 149 30.09 -9.70 -25.93
CA ALA A 149 29.23 -8.71 -26.59
C ALA A 149 29.34 -8.81 -28.13
N HIS A 150 30.54 -8.99 -28.67
CA HIS A 150 30.72 -9.17 -30.12
C HIS A 150 30.12 -10.50 -30.62
N ALA A 151 30.33 -11.59 -29.88
CA ALA A 151 29.72 -12.89 -30.21
C ALA A 151 28.19 -12.84 -30.17
N LEU A 152 27.62 -12.14 -29.18
CA LEU A 152 26.18 -11.90 -29.07
C LEU A 152 25.64 -11.11 -30.26
N GLN A 153 26.32 -10.02 -30.65
CA GLN A 153 25.94 -9.24 -31.82
C GLN A 153 25.96 -10.08 -33.10
N HIS A 154 26.97 -10.94 -33.27
CA HIS A 154 27.03 -11.88 -34.39
C HIS A 154 25.85 -12.86 -34.36
N ALA A 155 25.57 -13.47 -33.20
CA ALA A 155 24.49 -14.43 -33.03
C ALA A 155 23.10 -13.82 -33.27
N LEU A 156 22.86 -12.57 -32.88
CA LEU A 156 21.59 -11.86 -33.10
C LEU A 156 21.25 -11.62 -34.58
N ASN A 157 22.24 -11.69 -35.47
CA ASN A 157 22.02 -11.61 -36.93
C ASN A 157 21.65 -12.97 -37.54
N HIS A 158 21.77 -14.06 -36.78
CA HIS A 158 21.44 -15.39 -37.27
C HIS A 158 19.92 -15.56 -37.44
N PRO A 159 19.41 -16.24 -38.49
CA PRO A 159 17.98 -16.40 -38.73
C PRO A 159 17.21 -17.09 -37.59
N LYS A 160 17.89 -17.90 -36.77
CA LYS A 160 17.28 -18.53 -35.59
C LYS A 160 17.13 -17.58 -34.40
N ALA A 161 17.77 -16.43 -34.38
CA ALA A 161 17.70 -15.46 -33.27
C ALA A 161 16.38 -14.65 -33.26
N THR A 162 15.27 -15.31 -33.60
CA THR A 162 13.89 -14.84 -33.44
C THR A 162 13.24 -15.37 -32.17
N SER A 163 13.88 -16.32 -31.49
CA SER A 163 13.51 -16.85 -30.17
C SER A 163 14.74 -16.99 -29.30
N LEU A 164 14.55 -17.07 -27.97
CA LEU A 164 15.66 -17.18 -27.04
C LEU A 164 16.45 -18.48 -27.23
N ASN A 165 15.75 -19.61 -27.43
CA ASN A 165 16.36 -20.90 -27.74
C ASN A 165 17.21 -20.83 -29.01
N GLY A 166 16.68 -20.20 -30.08
CA GLY A 166 17.41 -20.07 -31.34
C GLY A 166 18.61 -19.12 -31.26
N LEU A 167 18.58 -18.14 -30.35
CA LEU A 167 19.73 -17.29 -30.04
C LEU A 167 20.82 -18.06 -29.27
N VAL A 168 20.43 -18.86 -28.27
CA VAL A 168 21.37 -19.74 -27.55
C VAL A 168 22.03 -20.72 -28.52
N ASP A 169 21.26 -21.34 -29.42
CA ASP A 169 21.79 -22.20 -30.49
C ASP A 169 22.81 -21.48 -31.37
N ALA A 170 22.53 -20.23 -31.75
CA ALA A 170 23.42 -19.42 -32.58
C ALA A 170 24.71 -19.00 -31.85
N LEU A 171 24.69 -18.89 -30.52
CA LEU A 171 25.88 -18.65 -29.70
C LEU A 171 26.73 -19.90 -29.53
N VAL A 172 26.09 -21.06 -29.33
CA VAL A 172 26.79 -22.35 -29.13
C VAL A 172 27.37 -22.88 -30.43
N ARG A 173 26.65 -22.70 -31.55
CA ARG A 173 27.05 -23.16 -32.89
C ARG A 173 27.01 -22.01 -33.90
N PRO A 174 27.90 -21.01 -33.77
CA PRO A 174 27.95 -19.88 -34.68
C PRO A 174 28.48 -20.29 -36.06
N GLU A 175 27.97 -19.64 -37.10
CA GLU A 175 28.54 -19.71 -38.44
C GLU A 175 29.76 -18.78 -38.56
N ASP A 176 30.67 -19.08 -39.49
CA ASP A 176 31.82 -18.23 -39.77
C ASP A 176 31.37 -16.84 -40.23
N GLY A 177 32.02 -15.80 -39.70
CA GLY A 177 31.79 -14.40 -40.07
C GLY A 177 33.11 -13.69 -40.37
N ARG A 178 33.27 -12.47 -39.83
CA ARG A 178 34.59 -11.80 -39.82
C ARG A 178 35.62 -12.55 -38.98
N TRP A 179 35.14 -13.37 -38.05
CA TRP A 179 35.93 -14.26 -37.21
C TRP A 179 35.51 -15.71 -37.46
N PRO A 180 36.43 -16.68 -37.32
CA PRO A 180 36.09 -18.10 -37.40
C PRO A 180 35.11 -18.50 -36.30
N SER A 181 34.18 -19.40 -36.62
CA SER A 181 33.20 -20.00 -35.71
C SER A 181 33.82 -20.46 -34.39
N ALA A 182 34.97 -21.14 -34.43
CA ALA A 182 35.68 -21.59 -33.23
C ALA A 182 36.00 -20.46 -32.23
N LYS A 183 36.40 -19.28 -32.72
CA LYS A 183 36.63 -18.11 -31.86
C LYS A 183 35.33 -17.50 -31.34
N LEU A 184 34.30 -17.47 -32.19
CA LEU A 184 32.99 -16.95 -31.80
C LEU A 184 32.35 -17.82 -30.71
N THR A 185 32.51 -19.14 -30.78
CA THR A 185 32.08 -20.08 -29.74
C THR A 185 32.81 -19.81 -28.42
N GLU A 186 34.14 -19.69 -28.45
CA GLU A 186 34.95 -19.37 -27.25
C GLU A 186 34.50 -18.05 -26.61
N TRP A 187 34.23 -17.03 -27.42
CA TRP A 187 33.80 -15.72 -26.93
C TRP A 187 32.36 -15.70 -26.42
N GLY A 188 31.47 -16.48 -27.04
CA GLY A 188 30.05 -16.54 -26.73
C GLY A 188 29.68 -17.47 -25.58
N GLU A 189 30.60 -18.33 -25.13
CA GLU A 189 30.34 -19.39 -24.13
C GLU A 189 29.69 -18.84 -22.85
N GLY A 190 30.27 -17.79 -22.26
CA GLY A 190 29.72 -17.18 -21.04
C GLY A 190 28.31 -16.61 -21.23
N ALA A 191 28.05 -15.97 -22.38
CA ALA A 191 26.73 -15.43 -22.70
C ALA A 191 25.70 -16.54 -22.94
N ALA A 192 26.11 -17.63 -23.61
CA ALA A 192 25.25 -18.80 -23.83
C ALA A 192 24.86 -19.46 -22.51
N ILE A 193 25.81 -19.65 -21.59
CA ILE A 193 25.57 -20.22 -20.25
C ILE A 193 24.66 -19.30 -19.42
N ALA A 194 24.84 -17.98 -19.51
CA ALA A 194 23.96 -17.04 -18.82
C ALA A 194 22.52 -17.14 -19.35
N LEU A 195 22.35 -17.12 -20.68
CA LEU A 195 21.03 -17.23 -21.31
C LEU A 195 20.37 -18.60 -21.10
N SER A 196 21.15 -19.68 -20.93
CA SER A 196 20.60 -21.01 -20.69
C SER A 196 19.85 -21.11 -19.35
N ARG A 197 20.06 -20.17 -18.42
CA ARG A 197 19.24 -20.09 -17.20
C ARG A 197 17.75 -19.85 -17.48
N TYR A 198 17.42 -19.18 -18.58
CA TYR A 198 16.05 -18.91 -19.01
C TYR A 198 15.45 -20.01 -19.89
N THR A 199 16.26 -20.93 -20.43
CA THR A 199 15.80 -21.98 -21.35
C THR A 199 15.84 -23.37 -20.71
N GLU A 200 16.87 -23.65 -19.92
CA GLU A 200 17.12 -24.96 -19.30
C GLU A 200 17.20 -24.87 -17.76
N GLY A 201 17.45 -23.67 -17.23
CA GLY A 201 17.68 -23.45 -15.81
C GLY A 201 16.43 -23.11 -14.99
N SER A 202 16.66 -22.43 -13.86
CA SER A 202 15.63 -22.09 -12.87
C SER A 202 14.60 -21.05 -13.35
N LEU A 203 14.87 -20.36 -14.46
CA LEU A 203 14.00 -19.31 -15.01
C LEU A 203 13.28 -19.73 -16.29
N ARG A 204 13.23 -21.04 -16.56
CA ARG A 204 12.42 -21.61 -17.66
C ARG A 204 10.95 -21.22 -17.49
N GLY A 205 10.26 -21.04 -18.62
CA GLY A 205 8.88 -20.57 -18.69
C GLY A 205 8.71 -19.05 -18.72
N LEU A 206 9.78 -18.26 -18.59
CA LEU A 206 9.67 -16.79 -18.69
C LEU A 206 9.75 -16.28 -20.13
N PHE A 207 10.67 -16.84 -20.93
CA PHE A 207 10.99 -16.31 -22.27
C PHE A 207 11.19 -17.40 -23.35
N ASP A 208 11.17 -18.68 -22.98
CA ASP A 208 11.57 -19.84 -23.79
C ASP A 208 10.40 -20.70 -24.27
N GLY A 209 9.16 -20.26 -24.04
CA GLY A 209 7.97 -20.97 -24.47
C GLY A 209 7.88 -21.13 -25.99
N GLN A 210 7.29 -22.23 -26.44
CA GLN A 210 7.15 -22.53 -27.88
C GLN A 210 6.33 -21.46 -28.63
N ASN A 211 5.41 -20.79 -27.91
CA ASN A 211 4.56 -19.71 -28.43
C ASN A 211 4.99 -18.33 -27.91
N ALA A 212 6.27 -18.17 -27.54
CA ALA A 212 6.76 -16.89 -27.04
C ALA A 212 6.46 -15.77 -28.05
N SER A 213 5.75 -14.75 -27.60
CA SER A 213 5.23 -13.68 -28.45
C SER A 213 5.27 -12.34 -27.73
N LEU A 214 4.85 -11.28 -28.41
CA LEU A 214 4.66 -9.99 -27.77
C LEU A 214 3.20 -9.86 -27.30
N PRO A 215 2.96 -9.21 -26.15
CA PRO A 215 1.62 -8.95 -25.67
C PRO A 215 0.76 -8.09 -26.61
N GLU A 216 -0.55 -8.21 -26.45
CA GLU A 216 -1.59 -7.42 -27.14
C GLU A 216 -1.44 -5.92 -26.82
N THR A 217 -1.71 -5.05 -27.81
CA THR A 217 -1.45 -3.60 -27.71
C THR A 217 -2.71 -2.73 -27.76
N ASP A 218 -3.86 -3.33 -28.04
CA ASP A 218 -5.15 -2.67 -28.26
C ASP A 218 -6.15 -2.87 -27.10
N LEU A 219 -5.77 -3.60 -26.05
CA LEU A 219 -6.60 -3.77 -24.86
C LEU A 219 -6.71 -2.49 -24.00
N PRO A 220 -7.84 -2.26 -23.33
CA PRO A 220 -8.03 -1.11 -22.43
C PRO A 220 -7.07 -1.16 -21.24
N ILE A 221 -6.80 -2.35 -20.71
CA ILE A 221 -5.85 -2.55 -19.62
C ILE A 221 -5.18 -3.91 -19.72
N LEU A 222 -3.88 -3.95 -19.44
CA LEU A 222 -3.07 -5.16 -19.37
C LEU A 222 -2.33 -5.19 -18.03
N SER A 223 -2.31 -6.32 -17.34
CA SER A 223 -1.49 -6.50 -16.13
C SER A 223 -0.48 -7.62 -16.32
N PHE A 224 0.78 -7.38 -15.95
CA PHE A 224 1.80 -8.41 -15.81
C PHE A 224 1.92 -8.80 -14.35
N ASP A 225 1.43 -9.99 -14.01
CA ASP A 225 1.37 -10.50 -12.65
C ASP A 225 2.64 -11.29 -12.31
N PHE A 226 3.39 -10.79 -11.33
CA PHE A 226 4.64 -11.36 -10.83
C PHE A 226 4.50 -11.94 -9.41
N THR A 227 3.29 -12.02 -8.88
CA THR A 227 3.03 -12.43 -7.49
C THR A 227 3.62 -13.80 -7.17
N GLY A 228 3.60 -14.73 -8.13
CA GLY A 228 4.15 -16.08 -7.97
C GLY A 228 5.67 -16.20 -8.10
N LEU A 229 6.39 -15.09 -8.36
CA LEU A 229 7.85 -15.12 -8.55
C LEU A 229 8.62 -14.83 -7.26
N ASP A 230 9.84 -15.38 -7.18
CA ASP A 230 10.77 -15.03 -6.11
C ASP A 230 11.19 -13.56 -6.22
N ARG A 231 10.84 -12.77 -5.20
CA ARG A 231 11.08 -11.32 -5.13
C ARG A 231 12.56 -10.95 -5.10
N ASN A 232 13.40 -11.84 -4.58
CA ASN A 232 14.86 -11.62 -4.55
C ASN A 232 15.57 -12.29 -5.74
N GLY A 233 14.82 -12.95 -6.61
CA GLY A 233 15.33 -13.66 -7.76
C GLY A 233 15.58 -12.73 -8.96
N PRO A 234 16.42 -13.15 -9.92
CA PRO A 234 16.69 -12.40 -11.15
C PRO A 234 15.49 -12.36 -12.13
N ALA A 235 14.39 -13.05 -11.82
CA ALA A 235 13.19 -13.12 -12.67
C ALA A 235 12.52 -11.75 -12.83
N ILE A 236 12.29 -11.04 -11.72
CA ILE A 236 11.60 -9.74 -11.73
C ILE A 236 12.39 -8.70 -12.54
N PRO A 237 13.69 -8.44 -12.29
CA PRO A 237 14.46 -7.50 -13.10
C PRO A 237 14.45 -7.82 -14.59
N SER A 238 14.46 -9.11 -14.94
CA SER A 238 14.44 -9.59 -16.32
C SER A 238 13.11 -9.30 -17.02
N LEU A 239 11.99 -9.67 -16.39
CA LEU A 239 10.65 -9.37 -16.90
C LEU A 239 10.42 -7.87 -16.98
N MET A 240 10.96 -7.10 -16.04
CA MET A 240 10.87 -5.64 -16.04
C MET A 240 11.58 -4.99 -17.21
N ALA A 241 12.79 -5.43 -17.52
CA ALA A 241 13.48 -4.99 -18.73
C ALA A 241 12.67 -5.32 -19.99
N ALA A 242 12.10 -6.54 -20.05
CA ALA A 242 11.34 -7.02 -21.20
C ALA A 242 10.01 -6.29 -21.40
N VAL A 243 9.20 -6.14 -20.35
CA VAL A 243 7.92 -5.41 -20.36
C VAL A 243 8.14 -3.94 -20.66
N SER A 244 9.14 -3.31 -20.04
CA SER A 244 9.46 -1.90 -20.31
C SER A 244 9.92 -1.69 -21.76
N CYS A 245 10.71 -2.62 -22.30
CA CYS A 245 11.14 -2.59 -23.69
C CYS A 245 9.96 -2.76 -24.66
N TRP A 246 9.05 -3.71 -24.38
CA TRP A 246 7.82 -3.88 -25.13
C TRP A 246 6.91 -2.64 -25.06
N ALA A 247 6.71 -2.10 -23.86
CA ALA A 247 5.92 -0.90 -23.65
C ALA A 247 6.45 0.25 -24.52
N GLU A 248 7.74 0.57 -24.42
CA GLU A 248 8.34 1.71 -25.10
C GLU A 248 8.39 1.57 -26.63
N HIS A 249 8.77 0.38 -27.13
CA HIS A 249 9.10 0.21 -28.54
C HIS A 249 7.98 -0.39 -29.38
N VAL A 250 6.96 -0.98 -28.76
CA VAL A 250 5.87 -1.66 -29.45
C VAL A 250 4.53 -1.08 -29.03
N TRP A 251 4.16 -1.18 -27.76
CA TRP A 251 2.84 -0.75 -27.28
C TRP A 251 2.59 0.74 -27.51
N LEU A 252 3.49 1.63 -27.07
CA LEU A 252 3.32 3.08 -27.24
C LEU A 252 3.18 3.50 -28.71
N ARG A 253 3.76 2.75 -29.64
CA ARG A 253 3.70 3.05 -31.08
C ARG A 253 2.45 2.53 -31.77
N GLN A 254 1.87 1.45 -31.24
CA GLN A 254 0.73 0.75 -31.84
C GLN A 254 -0.60 1.08 -31.20
N SER A 255 -0.59 1.40 -29.92
CA SER A 255 -1.79 1.76 -29.17
C SER A 255 -2.48 2.95 -29.84
N THR A 256 -3.81 2.91 -29.91
CA THR A 256 -4.67 3.95 -30.48
C THR A 256 -5.26 4.89 -29.43
N ALA A 257 -4.94 4.69 -28.15
CA ALA A 257 -5.48 5.47 -27.05
C ALA A 257 -5.05 6.94 -27.10
N VAL A 258 -5.92 7.82 -26.61
CA VAL A 258 -5.63 9.26 -26.51
C VAL A 258 -4.51 9.54 -25.51
N HIS A 259 -4.43 8.75 -24.44
CA HIS A 259 -3.37 8.80 -23.44
C HIS A 259 -3.17 7.42 -22.81
N ARG A 260 -1.98 7.18 -22.27
CA ARG A 260 -1.55 5.87 -21.76
C ARG A 260 -0.97 5.98 -20.37
N HIS A 261 -1.13 4.94 -19.57
CA HIS A 261 -0.60 4.82 -18.21
C HIS A 261 0.30 3.59 -18.11
N LEU A 262 1.52 3.76 -17.62
CA LEU A 262 2.37 2.65 -17.21
C LEU A 262 2.49 2.70 -15.69
N VAL A 263 1.83 1.75 -15.02
CA VAL A 263 1.77 1.65 -13.56
C VAL A 263 2.85 0.69 -13.09
N LEU A 264 3.69 1.15 -12.17
CA LEU A 264 4.78 0.39 -11.57
C LEU A 264 4.50 0.20 -10.08
N GLU A 265 3.99 -0.97 -9.69
CA GLU A 265 3.91 -1.38 -8.27
C GLU A 265 5.31 -1.76 -7.76
N GLU A 266 5.57 -1.46 -6.48
CA GLU A 266 6.84 -1.75 -5.78
C GLU A 266 8.11 -1.42 -6.61
N ALA A 267 8.08 -0.27 -7.27
CA ALA A 267 9.08 0.10 -8.27
C ALA A 267 10.53 0.20 -7.73
N TRP A 268 10.73 0.21 -6.41
CA TRP A 268 12.05 0.26 -5.79
C TRP A 268 12.96 -0.89 -6.26
N GLN A 269 12.41 -2.10 -6.46
CA GLN A 269 13.17 -3.24 -6.96
C GLN A 269 13.79 -2.96 -8.34
N ILE A 270 13.05 -2.19 -9.15
CA ILE A 270 13.45 -1.83 -10.51
C ILE A 270 14.45 -0.68 -10.50
N LEU A 271 14.20 0.31 -9.63
CA LEU A 271 14.99 1.53 -9.55
C LEU A 271 16.38 1.32 -8.95
N LEU A 272 16.59 0.23 -8.19
CA LEU A 272 17.92 -0.16 -7.70
C LEU A 272 18.80 -0.84 -8.76
N SER A 273 18.23 -1.35 -9.86
CA SER A 273 19.00 -1.93 -10.97
C SER A 273 19.57 -0.83 -11.87
N PRO A 274 20.89 -0.76 -12.10
CA PRO A 274 21.47 0.25 -13.00
C PRO A 274 20.91 0.20 -14.42
N ALA A 275 20.72 -1.00 -14.97
CA ALA A 275 20.23 -1.17 -16.34
C ALA A 275 18.75 -0.74 -16.51
N THR A 276 17.92 -0.97 -15.49
CA THR A 276 16.49 -0.67 -15.56
C THR A 276 16.17 0.75 -15.09
N SER A 277 16.95 1.31 -14.16
CA SER A 277 16.80 2.70 -13.71
C SER A 277 17.07 3.71 -14.83
N GLU A 278 18.07 3.48 -15.69
CA GLU A 278 18.33 4.32 -16.86
C GLU A 278 17.16 4.32 -17.85
N LEU A 279 16.54 3.15 -18.04
CA LEU A 279 15.35 2.98 -18.88
C LEU A 279 14.15 3.74 -18.31
N ILE A 280 13.86 3.59 -17.02
CA ILE A 280 12.75 4.30 -16.37
C ILE A 280 13.01 5.82 -16.37
N GLN A 281 14.24 6.25 -16.11
CA GLN A 281 14.59 7.67 -16.18
C GLN A 281 14.36 8.23 -17.58
N ARG A 282 14.71 7.48 -18.63
CA ARG A 282 14.44 7.86 -20.01
C ARG A 282 12.93 7.98 -20.26
N GLN A 283 12.14 7.00 -19.81
CA GLN A 283 10.69 7.05 -19.95
C GLN A 283 10.09 8.25 -19.22
N LEU A 284 10.49 8.52 -17.98
CA LEU A 284 10.06 9.69 -17.19
C LEU A 284 10.35 11.00 -17.93
N LYS A 285 11.54 11.12 -18.55
CA LYS A 285 11.94 12.32 -19.30
C LYS A 285 11.17 12.48 -20.63
N ASN A 286 10.80 11.37 -21.27
CA ASN A 286 10.15 11.35 -22.58
C ASN A 286 8.62 11.18 -22.51
N SER A 287 8.05 10.99 -21.32
CA SER A 287 6.65 10.63 -21.10
C SER A 287 5.68 11.61 -21.78
N ARG A 288 5.95 12.91 -21.66
CA ARG A 288 5.25 13.99 -22.39
C ARG A 288 5.14 13.74 -23.90
N LYS A 289 6.27 13.45 -24.56
CA LYS A 289 6.31 13.27 -26.02
C LYS A 289 5.61 11.98 -26.45
N ALA A 290 5.53 11.01 -25.54
CA ALA A 290 4.95 9.71 -25.79
C ALA A 290 3.45 9.64 -25.46
N GLY A 291 2.83 10.70 -24.91
CA GLY A 291 1.45 10.62 -24.41
C GLY A 291 1.31 9.54 -23.34
N LEU A 292 2.28 9.50 -22.41
CA LEU A 292 2.41 8.50 -21.36
C LEU A 292 2.44 9.19 -19.99
N SER A 293 1.70 8.64 -19.04
CA SER A 293 1.88 8.87 -17.60
C SER A 293 2.59 7.67 -16.99
N LEU A 294 3.71 7.92 -16.31
CA LEU A 294 4.29 6.90 -15.43
C LEU A 294 3.69 7.07 -14.03
N ASP A 295 3.08 6.01 -13.53
CA ASP A 295 2.40 5.99 -12.23
C ASP A 295 3.17 5.05 -11.30
N VAL A 296 3.99 5.62 -10.42
CA VAL A 296 4.90 4.85 -9.57
C VAL A 296 4.29 4.69 -8.17
N VAL A 297 4.11 3.45 -7.72
CA VAL A 297 3.55 3.14 -6.40
C VAL A 297 4.61 2.47 -5.52
N MET A 298 4.86 3.03 -4.33
CA MET A 298 5.84 2.48 -3.38
C MET A 298 5.43 2.71 -1.91
N HIS A 299 6.06 1.97 -1.00
CA HIS A 299 5.76 2.05 0.44
C HIS A 299 6.44 3.24 1.09
N THR A 300 7.76 3.33 0.94
CA THR A 300 8.57 4.42 1.48
C THR A 300 9.55 4.91 0.43
N LEU A 301 10.01 6.15 0.58
CA LEU A 301 11.08 6.71 -0.24
C LEU A 301 12.45 6.17 0.20
N SER A 302 12.60 5.80 1.48
CA SER A 302 13.80 5.15 2.02
C SER A 302 14.16 3.84 1.30
N ASP A 303 13.18 3.14 0.72
CA ASP A 303 13.41 1.90 -0.07
C ASP A 303 14.27 2.14 -1.34
N LEU A 304 14.35 3.38 -1.82
CA LEU A 304 15.17 3.75 -2.99
C LEU A 304 16.66 3.91 -2.68
N GLY A 305 17.04 3.97 -1.39
CA GLY A 305 18.38 4.36 -0.96
C GLY A 305 18.75 5.80 -1.38
N ASP A 306 20.04 6.13 -1.33
CA ASP A 306 20.55 7.45 -1.71
C ASP A 306 20.88 7.55 -3.21
N GLY A 307 20.72 8.74 -3.79
CA GLY A 307 21.26 9.09 -5.11
C GLY A 307 20.26 9.07 -6.26
N LYS A 308 20.67 8.52 -7.43
CA LYS A 308 19.92 8.66 -8.71
C LYS A 308 18.49 8.12 -8.66
N ALA A 309 18.20 7.16 -7.80
CA ALA A 309 16.88 6.58 -7.65
C ALA A 309 15.90 7.56 -6.98
N GLN A 310 16.34 8.29 -5.94
CA GLN A 310 15.56 9.39 -5.34
C GLN A 310 15.36 10.57 -6.31
N ASP A 311 16.34 10.84 -7.18
CA ASP A 311 16.17 11.88 -8.21
C ASP A 311 15.01 11.60 -9.16
N LEU A 312 14.58 10.34 -9.31
CA LEU A 312 13.43 9.98 -10.15
C LEU A 312 12.11 10.41 -9.52
N ALA A 313 12.00 10.35 -8.19
CA ALA A 313 10.82 10.83 -7.48
C ALA A 313 10.63 12.35 -7.69
N ARG A 314 11.71 13.11 -7.93
CA ARG A 314 11.63 14.55 -8.29
C ARG A 314 11.10 14.80 -9.70
N LEU A 315 11.09 13.80 -10.58
CA LEU A 315 10.54 13.89 -11.94
C LEU A 315 9.01 13.71 -11.97
N CYS A 316 8.42 13.29 -10.85
CA CYS A 316 6.98 13.24 -10.66
C CYS A 316 6.48 14.60 -10.14
N GLU A 317 5.68 15.28 -10.94
CA GLU A 317 5.07 16.57 -10.55
C GLU A 317 3.79 16.38 -9.74
N ILE A 318 3.22 15.18 -9.78
CA ILE A 318 2.09 14.76 -8.97
C ILE A 318 2.60 13.79 -7.92
N ALA A 319 2.24 14.03 -6.66
CA ALA A 319 2.46 13.08 -5.59
C ALA A 319 1.20 12.96 -4.73
N HIS A 320 0.86 11.76 -4.31
CA HIS A 320 -0.10 11.54 -3.23
C HIS A 320 0.53 10.68 -2.15
N VAL A 321 0.63 11.26 -0.95
CA VAL A 321 1.35 10.72 0.19
C VAL A 321 0.34 10.35 1.27
N GLY A 322 0.05 9.07 1.40
CA GLY A 322 -0.74 8.52 2.49
C GLY A 322 0.04 8.46 3.80
N ARG A 323 -0.50 7.77 4.81
CA ARG A 323 0.11 7.71 6.13
C ARG A 323 1.54 7.14 6.10
N LEU A 324 2.50 7.87 6.65
CA LEU A 324 3.89 7.48 6.87
C LEU A 324 4.31 7.76 8.32
N ASN A 325 5.41 7.16 8.78
CA ASN A 325 5.98 7.51 10.09
C ASN A 325 6.57 8.94 10.07
N PRO A 326 6.79 9.59 11.23
CA PRO A 326 7.27 10.98 11.26
C PRO A 326 8.63 11.21 10.58
N GLU A 327 9.55 10.25 10.67
CA GLU A 327 10.87 10.36 10.05
C GLU A 327 10.77 10.35 8.51
N GLU A 328 10.02 9.39 7.97
CA GLU A 328 9.78 9.24 6.54
C GLU A 328 8.98 10.43 5.99
N ALA A 329 7.98 10.92 6.73
CA ALA A 329 7.24 12.12 6.38
C ALA A 329 8.16 13.34 6.21
N ALA A 330 9.17 13.50 7.08
CA ALA A 330 10.15 14.57 6.98
C ALA A 330 11.04 14.44 5.73
N ILE A 331 11.50 13.21 5.42
CA ILE A 331 12.30 12.93 4.21
C ILE A 331 11.49 13.26 2.95
N VAL A 332 10.27 12.74 2.86
CA VAL A 332 9.36 12.97 1.74
C VAL A 332 9.01 14.45 1.60
N GLY A 333 8.75 15.12 2.72
CA GLY A 333 8.49 16.56 2.75
C GLY A 333 9.65 17.38 2.20
N ALA A 334 10.88 17.06 2.61
CA ALA A 334 12.08 17.73 2.11
C ALA A 334 12.34 17.44 0.62
N LEU A 335 12.07 16.22 0.15
CA LEU A 335 12.27 15.85 -1.25
C LEU A 335 11.26 16.56 -2.17
N LEU A 336 9.98 16.48 -1.81
CA LEU A 336 8.86 16.97 -2.62
C LEU A 336 8.58 18.47 -2.42
N GLY A 337 9.24 19.12 -1.47
CA GLY A 337 9.01 20.53 -1.15
C GLY A 337 7.63 20.76 -0.51
N LEU A 338 7.17 19.83 0.32
CA LEU A 338 5.88 19.97 1.01
C LEU A 338 5.97 21.04 2.10
N PRO A 339 4.90 21.83 2.31
CA PRO A 339 4.85 22.78 3.40
C PRO A 339 4.83 22.06 4.75
N VAL A 340 5.39 22.70 5.78
CA VAL A 340 5.55 22.13 7.13
C VAL A 340 4.22 21.57 7.68
N TRP A 341 3.13 22.32 7.51
CA TRP A 341 1.81 21.88 7.98
C TRP A 341 1.36 20.57 7.33
N ALA A 342 1.67 20.35 6.05
CA ALA A 342 1.27 19.12 5.36
C ALA A 342 2.12 17.93 5.84
N VAL A 343 3.42 18.15 6.05
CA VAL A 343 4.33 17.15 6.62
C VAL A 343 3.90 16.71 8.01
N GLU A 344 3.47 17.65 8.85
CA GLU A 344 2.97 17.37 10.20
C GLU A 344 1.67 16.53 10.21
N GLN A 345 0.86 16.60 9.14
CA GLN A 345 -0.39 15.84 9.03
C GLN A 345 -0.18 14.41 8.51
N ILE A 346 0.89 14.12 7.76
CA ILE A 346 1.13 12.80 7.16
C ILE A 346 1.01 11.64 8.17
N PRO A 347 1.58 11.72 9.40
CA PRO A 347 1.49 10.61 10.35
C PRO A 347 0.09 10.34 10.91
N THR A 348 -0.83 11.31 10.82
CA THR A 348 -2.19 11.22 11.37
C THR A 348 -3.25 10.90 10.34
N LEU A 349 -2.89 10.72 9.06
CA LEU A 349 -3.84 10.43 7.99
C LEU A 349 -4.53 9.08 8.21
N GLU A 350 -5.84 9.04 7.98
CA GLU A 350 -6.62 7.80 7.97
C GLU A 350 -6.48 7.07 6.62
N PRO A 351 -6.79 5.77 6.54
CA PRO A 351 -6.81 5.03 5.27
C PRO A 351 -7.66 5.74 4.21
N GLY A 352 -7.11 5.92 3.01
CA GLY A 352 -7.78 6.61 1.90
C GLY A 352 -7.57 8.14 1.89
N GLN A 353 -6.98 8.70 2.94
CA GLN A 353 -6.55 10.10 3.00
C GLN A 353 -5.08 10.24 2.61
N ALA A 354 -4.77 11.26 1.81
CA ALA A 354 -3.42 11.53 1.36
C ALA A 354 -3.17 13.03 1.24
N VAL A 355 -1.93 13.46 1.52
CA VAL A 355 -1.43 14.77 1.08
C VAL A 355 -1.19 14.70 -0.41
N TRP A 356 -1.93 15.47 -1.19
CA TRP A 356 -1.74 15.63 -2.62
C TRP A 356 -0.90 16.85 -2.91
N LYS A 357 0.13 16.67 -3.74
CA LYS A 357 0.87 17.74 -4.40
C LYS A 357 0.64 17.66 -5.89
N VAL A 358 0.27 18.78 -6.51
CA VAL A 358 0.06 18.87 -7.97
C VAL A 358 0.83 20.07 -8.51
N GLY A 359 1.80 19.82 -9.40
CA GLY A 359 2.65 20.87 -9.93
C GLY A 359 3.53 21.49 -8.83
N PRO A 360 3.98 22.74 -8.98
CA PRO A 360 4.92 23.35 -8.04
C PRO A 360 4.28 23.77 -6.71
N ASP A 361 3.05 24.30 -6.73
CA ASP A 361 2.53 25.09 -5.61
C ASP A 361 1.29 24.50 -4.92
N TYR A 362 0.51 23.65 -5.60
CA TYR A 362 -0.74 23.13 -5.04
C TYR A 362 -0.44 21.98 -4.08
N VAL A 363 -0.89 22.13 -2.82
CA VAL A 363 -0.87 21.09 -1.79
C VAL A 363 -2.17 21.10 -1.02
N ASP A 364 -2.79 19.93 -0.88
CA ASP A 364 -4.06 19.73 -0.15
C ASP A 364 -4.09 18.34 0.50
N ILE A 365 -5.01 18.10 1.44
CA ILE A 365 -5.30 16.79 2.01
C ILE A 365 -6.60 16.30 1.40
N ILE A 366 -6.53 15.23 0.61
CA ILE A 366 -7.69 14.69 -0.09
C ILE A 366 -8.05 13.32 0.48
N GLU A 367 -9.33 13.14 0.77
CA GLU A 367 -9.92 11.84 1.05
C GLU A 367 -10.48 11.24 -0.23
N THR A 368 -10.00 10.06 -0.61
CA THR A 368 -10.46 9.33 -1.78
C THR A 368 -11.90 8.85 -1.55
N VAL A 369 -12.79 9.20 -2.47
CA VAL A 369 -14.20 8.75 -2.42
C VAL A 369 -14.39 7.65 -3.46
N LEU A 370 -14.90 6.51 -3.01
CA LEU A 370 -15.13 5.32 -3.84
C LEU A 370 -16.63 5.06 -3.97
N SER A 371 -17.04 4.54 -5.13
CA SER A 371 -18.33 3.85 -5.28
C SER A 371 -18.28 2.46 -4.63
N ASP A 372 -19.43 1.86 -4.37
CA ASP A 372 -19.52 0.51 -3.80
C ASP A 372 -18.80 -0.53 -4.67
N GLU A 373 -18.98 -0.43 -6.00
CA GLU A 373 -18.31 -1.30 -6.97
C GLU A 373 -16.77 -1.13 -6.92
N GLU A 374 -16.29 0.11 -6.81
CA GLU A 374 -14.85 0.37 -6.68
C GLU A 374 -14.30 -0.14 -5.35
N ALA A 375 -15.04 0.01 -4.26
CA ALA A 375 -14.64 -0.51 -2.96
C ALA A 375 -14.51 -2.04 -2.98
N GLU A 376 -15.39 -2.75 -3.70
CA GLU A 376 -15.30 -4.20 -3.90
C GLU A 376 -14.11 -4.59 -4.78
N LEU A 377 -13.91 -3.91 -5.92
CA LEU A 377 -12.83 -4.21 -6.86
C LEU A 377 -11.43 -3.87 -6.34
N THR A 378 -11.33 -2.94 -5.39
CA THR A 378 -10.06 -2.47 -4.83
C THR A 378 -9.76 -3.01 -3.44
N ASP A 379 -10.60 -3.91 -2.90
CA ASP A 379 -10.38 -4.50 -1.60
C ASP A 379 -9.22 -5.50 -1.60
N THR A 380 -8.09 -5.07 -1.05
CA THR A 380 -6.88 -5.89 -0.87
C THR A 380 -6.76 -6.49 0.53
N SER A 381 -7.77 -6.30 1.40
CA SER A 381 -7.74 -6.69 2.82
C SER A 381 -8.74 -7.80 3.17
N SER A 382 -9.34 -8.41 2.14
CA SER A 382 -10.43 -9.37 2.27
C SER A 382 -10.08 -10.55 3.19
N ARG A 383 -8.82 -11.02 3.18
CA ARG A 383 -8.33 -12.10 4.06
C ARG A 383 -8.30 -11.70 5.53
N ARG A 384 -7.75 -10.53 5.84
CA ARG A 384 -7.73 -10.01 7.22
C ARG A 384 -9.16 -9.83 7.74
N ARG A 385 -10.06 -9.28 6.91
CA ARG A 385 -11.47 -9.15 7.27
C ARG A 385 -12.16 -10.50 7.46
N LYS A 386 -11.94 -11.47 6.58
CA LYS A 386 -12.47 -12.85 6.73
C LYS A 386 -11.94 -13.50 8.01
N ALA A 387 -10.66 -13.34 8.33
CA ALA A 387 -10.07 -13.84 9.58
C ALA A 387 -10.66 -13.14 10.81
N GLN A 388 -10.83 -11.82 10.77
CA GLN A 388 -11.48 -11.05 11.84
C GLN A 388 -12.96 -11.43 12.01
N GLN A 389 -13.67 -11.68 10.91
CA GLN A 389 -15.06 -12.14 10.92
C GLN A 389 -15.16 -13.58 11.47
N ALA A 390 -14.25 -14.48 11.09
CA ALA A 390 -14.19 -15.83 11.64
C ALA A 390 -13.94 -15.81 13.15
N LEU A 391 -12.96 -15.01 13.61
CA LEU A 391 -12.69 -14.81 15.04
C LEU A 391 -13.87 -14.16 15.78
N ALA A 392 -14.57 -13.20 15.15
CA ALA A 392 -15.75 -12.57 15.74
C ALA A 392 -16.92 -13.56 15.86
N VAL A 393 -17.12 -14.45 14.88
CA VAL A 393 -18.12 -15.52 14.93
C VAL A 393 -17.79 -16.54 16.02
N GLU A 394 -16.51 -16.92 16.19
CA GLU A 394 -16.06 -17.77 17.31
C GLU A 394 -16.31 -17.10 18.66
N THR A 395 -16.01 -15.79 18.79
CA THR A 395 -16.22 -15.03 20.03
C THR A 395 -17.71 -14.93 20.41
N VAL A 396 -18.60 -14.79 19.41
CA VAL A 396 -20.06 -14.77 19.62
C VAL A 396 -20.61 -16.17 19.95
N GLN A 397 -19.97 -17.24 19.45
CA GLN A 397 -20.33 -18.62 19.79
C GLN A 397 -19.85 -19.01 21.21
N ASP A 398 -18.66 -18.56 21.62
CA ASP A 398 -18.14 -18.76 22.98
C ASP A 398 -18.92 -17.92 24.02
N ALA A 399 -19.37 -16.72 23.67
CA ALA A 399 -20.19 -15.89 24.56
C ALA A 399 -21.63 -16.43 24.77
N ASN A 400 -22.12 -17.28 23.86
CA ASN A 400 -23.42 -17.96 23.99
C ASN A 400 -23.33 -19.33 24.71
N GLN A 401 -22.14 -19.73 25.16
CA GLN A 401 -21.95 -20.87 26.06
C GLN A 401 -21.70 -20.36 27.48
N GLU A 402 -22.78 -20.02 28.20
CA GLU A 402 -22.68 -19.90 29.66
C GLU A 402 -22.24 -21.26 30.26
N PRO A 403 -21.34 -21.27 31.26
CA PRO A 403 -20.98 -22.50 31.95
C PRO A 403 -22.18 -22.99 32.75
N ALA A 404 -22.69 -24.17 32.39
CA ALA A 404 -23.69 -24.89 33.16
C ALA A 404 -23.17 -25.09 34.59
N ALA A 405 -23.73 -24.33 35.54
CA ALA A 405 -23.52 -24.55 36.96
C ALA A 405 -24.09 -25.93 37.32
N THR A 406 -23.23 -26.79 37.87
CA THR A 406 -23.60 -28.05 38.49
C THR A 406 -24.56 -27.81 39.65
N GLU A 407 -25.82 -28.15 39.45
CA GLU A 407 -26.80 -28.33 40.53
C GLU A 407 -26.48 -29.62 41.30
N THR A 408 -26.26 -29.50 42.60
CA THR A 408 -26.42 -30.61 43.56
C THR A 408 -27.74 -30.42 44.29
N GLU A 409 -28.67 -31.35 44.06
CA GLU A 409 -29.99 -31.47 44.68
C GLU A 409 -29.93 -31.49 46.21
N PHE A 410 -30.98 -30.97 46.87
CA PHE A 410 -31.68 -31.65 47.97
C PHE A 410 -33.06 -31.03 48.24
N GLY A 411 -34.11 -31.86 48.26
CA GLY A 411 -35.28 -31.67 49.13
C GLY A 411 -36.66 -31.44 48.50
N VAL A 412 -37.21 -32.50 47.89
CA VAL A 412 -38.53 -33.10 48.17
C VAL A 412 -39.65 -32.17 48.67
N ASP A 413 -40.75 -32.03 47.91
CA ASP A 413 -41.99 -32.76 48.21
C ASP A 413 -42.97 -32.75 47.03
N SER A 414 -43.55 -33.93 46.80
CA SER A 414 -44.60 -34.22 45.84
C SER A 414 -45.94 -33.75 46.35
N ASP A 415 -46.86 -33.40 45.45
CA ASP A 415 -48.16 -34.05 45.44
C ASP A 415 -48.78 -33.99 44.03
N TYR A 416 -49.30 -35.15 43.64
CA TYR A 416 -49.80 -35.53 42.33
C TYR A 416 -51.33 -35.67 42.39
N ASP A 417 -51.91 -35.94 41.22
CA ASP A 417 -53.31 -36.29 40.90
C ASP A 417 -54.19 -35.11 40.47
N GLY A 418 -54.85 -35.12 39.31
CA GLY A 418 -55.05 -36.17 38.33
C GLY A 418 -56.48 -36.08 37.74
N TYR A 419 -56.55 -36.16 36.41
CA TYR A 419 -57.69 -36.55 35.55
C TYR A 419 -58.75 -35.50 35.10
N SER A 420 -58.63 -35.16 33.80
CA SER A 420 -59.57 -35.47 32.68
C SER A 420 -60.96 -34.82 32.60
N GLU A 421 -61.23 -34.04 31.55
CA GLU A 421 -62.05 -34.42 30.35
C GLU A 421 -62.57 -33.18 29.56
N ASN A 422 -62.44 -33.29 28.23
CA ASN A 422 -63.30 -32.82 27.13
C ASN A 422 -64.29 -31.66 27.34
N LEU A 423 -64.28 -30.68 26.41
CA LEU A 423 -65.42 -30.44 25.50
C LEU A 423 -65.04 -29.48 24.35
N ALA A 424 -65.69 -29.72 23.20
CA ALA A 424 -65.59 -29.00 21.94
C ALA A 424 -66.61 -27.84 21.86
N ASP A 425 -66.59 -27.19 20.68
CA ASP A 425 -67.70 -26.47 20.01
C ASP A 425 -67.79 -24.94 20.24
N THR A 426 -68.09 -24.05 19.27
CA THR A 426 -68.65 -24.10 17.89
C THR A 426 -68.39 -22.72 17.23
N GLY A 427 -68.12 -22.53 15.92
CA GLY A 427 -69.03 -22.54 14.74
C GLY A 427 -69.20 -21.10 14.18
N ALA A 428 -69.39 -20.74 12.90
CA ALA A 428 -69.49 -21.40 11.58
C ALA A 428 -69.47 -20.28 10.47
N PRO A 429 -69.44 -20.60 9.14
CA PRO A 429 -69.09 -19.70 8.01
C PRO A 429 -70.28 -19.31 7.07
N VAL A 430 -70.08 -18.35 6.15
CA VAL A 430 -71.00 -18.05 5.01
C VAL A 430 -70.23 -17.70 3.72
N GLU A 431 -70.83 -18.08 2.58
CA GLU A 431 -70.36 -18.24 1.20
C GLU A 431 -70.24 -16.97 0.31
N GLN A 432 -69.73 -17.22 -0.91
CA GLN A 432 -69.40 -16.38 -2.06
C GLN A 432 -70.53 -15.52 -2.67
N HIS A 433 -70.17 -14.37 -3.26
CA HIS A 433 -70.72 -13.91 -4.55
C HIS A 433 -69.80 -12.88 -5.24
N THR A 434 -69.80 -12.96 -6.57
CA THR A 434 -69.09 -12.17 -7.58
C THR A 434 -69.77 -10.82 -7.88
N ASP A 435 -68.97 -9.90 -8.43
CA ASP A 435 -69.27 -8.89 -9.46
C ASP A 435 -69.34 -7.39 -9.08
N ASP A 436 -68.54 -6.63 -9.84
CA ASP A 436 -68.58 -5.21 -10.22
C ASP A 436 -68.78 -4.07 -9.20
N GLY A 437 -67.77 -3.19 -9.11
CA GLY A 437 -67.93 -1.84 -8.54
C GLY A 437 -66.62 -1.14 -8.19
N ALA A 438 -66.16 -0.25 -9.07
CA ALA A 438 -64.97 0.59 -8.96
C ALA A 438 -64.76 1.28 -7.60
N TRP A 439 -63.53 1.21 -7.07
CA TRP A 439 -63.02 2.17 -6.08
C TRP A 439 -61.56 2.53 -6.39
N ASP A 440 -61.41 3.81 -6.69
CA ASP A 440 -60.25 4.58 -7.05
C ASP A 440 -59.52 5.04 -5.78
N TRP A 441 -58.26 4.62 -5.57
CA TRP A 441 -57.36 5.23 -4.59
C TRP A 441 -55.92 5.14 -5.11
N GLU A 442 -55.42 6.28 -5.59
CA GLU A 442 -54.01 6.50 -5.90
C GLU A 442 -53.14 6.40 -4.63
N MET A 443 -52.01 5.71 -4.77
CA MET A 443 -50.92 5.70 -3.80
C MET A 443 -50.20 7.07 -3.85
N PRO A 444 -49.84 7.71 -2.73
CA PRO A 444 -49.15 9.00 -2.78
C PRO A 444 -47.77 8.83 -3.44
N PRO A 445 -47.35 9.76 -4.30
CA PRO A 445 -46.06 9.68 -4.97
C PRO A 445 -44.93 9.82 -3.94
N ASN A 446 -43.80 9.17 -4.21
CA ASN A 446 -42.53 9.50 -3.55
C ASN A 446 -42.30 11.00 -3.71
N VAL A 447 -42.55 11.79 -2.66
CA VAL A 447 -42.34 13.24 -2.68
C VAL A 447 -40.83 13.46 -2.66
N ILE A 448 -40.26 13.69 -3.84
CA ILE A 448 -38.93 14.27 -3.98
C ILE A 448 -39.04 15.68 -3.39
N ASP A 449 -38.24 15.99 -2.38
CA ASP A 449 -38.15 17.34 -1.85
C ASP A 449 -37.47 18.26 -2.89
N THR A 450 -38.27 19.01 -3.64
CA THR A 450 -37.79 19.88 -4.72
C THR A 450 -37.25 21.22 -4.22
N ARG A 451 -37.43 21.55 -2.93
CA ARG A 451 -37.13 22.89 -2.39
C ARG A 451 -35.68 23.31 -2.63
N HIS A 452 -34.74 22.38 -2.51
CA HIS A 452 -33.33 22.62 -2.80
C HIS A 452 -33.06 22.85 -4.29
N GLN A 453 -33.72 22.10 -5.17
CA GLN A 453 -33.57 22.25 -6.62
C GLN A 453 -34.13 23.59 -7.10
N ASP A 454 -35.27 24.02 -6.55
CA ASP A 454 -35.91 25.30 -6.87
C ASP A 454 -34.99 26.49 -6.48
N VAL A 455 -34.31 26.38 -5.34
CA VAL A 455 -33.32 27.36 -4.87
C VAL A 455 -32.11 27.45 -5.80
N LEU A 456 -31.57 26.31 -6.23
CA LEU A 456 -30.42 26.27 -7.13
C LEU A 456 -30.77 26.78 -8.53
N HIS A 457 -31.98 26.45 -9.03
CA HIS A 457 -32.48 26.96 -10.29
C HIS A 457 -32.61 28.49 -10.28
N ALA A 458 -33.15 29.06 -9.19
CA ALA A 458 -33.21 30.51 -9.03
C ALA A 458 -31.81 31.16 -9.00
N ALA A 459 -30.82 30.51 -8.38
CA ALA A 459 -29.44 30.99 -8.39
C ALA A 459 -28.80 30.92 -9.80
N MET A 460 -29.03 29.84 -10.55
CA MET A 460 -28.57 29.70 -11.94
C MET A 460 -29.18 30.74 -12.89
N GLU A 461 -30.41 31.19 -12.63
CA GLU A 461 -31.07 32.29 -13.34
C GLU A 461 -30.56 33.68 -12.93
N GLY A 462 -29.59 33.77 -12.03
CA GLY A 462 -29.02 35.03 -11.52
C GLY A 462 -29.87 35.72 -10.44
N ARG A 463 -30.90 35.06 -9.91
CA ARG A 463 -31.80 35.59 -8.87
C ARG A 463 -31.25 35.33 -7.46
N CYS A 464 -30.02 35.79 -7.22
CA CYS A 464 -29.24 35.47 -6.02
C CYS A 464 -29.90 35.84 -4.69
N SER A 465 -30.55 37.01 -4.60
CA SER A 465 -31.23 37.43 -3.38
C SER A 465 -32.47 36.59 -3.06
N GLU A 466 -33.17 36.11 -4.10
CA GLU A 466 -34.34 35.26 -3.97
C GLU A 466 -33.92 33.85 -3.56
N ALA A 467 -32.92 33.27 -4.23
CA ALA A 467 -32.36 31.97 -3.88
C ALA A 467 -31.86 31.94 -2.42
N ALA A 468 -31.17 32.99 -1.96
CA ALA A 468 -30.69 33.09 -0.59
C ALA A 468 -31.83 33.16 0.45
N GLN A 469 -32.94 33.85 0.13
CA GLN A 469 -34.12 33.91 1.00
C GLN A 469 -34.85 32.58 1.06
N MET A 470 -35.06 31.94 -0.09
CA MET A 470 -35.68 30.62 -0.18
C MET A 470 -34.88 29.57 0.59
N ALA A 471 -33.55 29.59 0.48
CA ALA A 471 -32.67 28.72 1.24
C ALA A 471 -32.75 28.93 2.75
N ALA A 472 -32.83 30.18 3.20
CA ALA A 472 -32.96 30.52 4.62
C ALA A 472 -34.34 30.12 5.20
N ILE A 473 -35.40 30.15 4.39
CA ILE A 473 -36.74 29.70 4.78
C ILE A 473 -36.73 28.17 4.93
N GLY A 474 -36.22 27.44 3.94
CA GLY A 474 -36.13 25.98 3.99
C GLY A 474 -35.28 25.48 5.16
N GLU A 475 -34.12 26.10 5.39
CA GLU A 475 -33.27 25.82 6.55
C GLU A 475 -34.03 25.96 7.86
N ARG A 476 -34.82 27.03 8.01
CA ARG A 476 -35.53 27.32 9.25
C ARG A 476 -36.72 26.37 9.48
N GLU A 477 -37.39 25.96 8.42
CA GLU A 477 -38.45 24.94 8.48
C GLU A 477 -37.89 23.59 8.93
N ASP A 478 -36.74 23.19 8.38
CA ASP A 478 -36.13 21.89 8.70
C ASP A 478 -35.44 21.90 10.06
N ILE A 479 -34.85 23.03 10.49
CA ILE A 479 -34.38 23.22 11.87
C ILE A 479 -35.54 23.12 12.87
N ASN A 480 -36.70 23.72 12.56
CA ASN A 480 -37.87 23.65 13.44
C ASN A 480 -38.46 22.24 13.51
N THR A 481 -38.40 21.49 12.41
CA THR A 481 -39.02 20.15 12.30
C THR A 481 -38.10 19.04 12.82
N HIS A 482 -36.81 19.10 12.49
CA HIS A 482 -35.84 18.02 12.71
C HIS A 482 -34.71 18.39 13.68
N GLY A 483 -34.57 19.67 14.03
CA GLY A 483 -33.52 20.17 14.93
C GLY A 483 -32.27 20.65 14.20
N ILE A 484 -31.46 21.45 14.90
CA ILE A 484 -30.34 22.22 14.31
C ILE A 484 -29.17 21.37 13.78
N ASN A 485 -29.01 20.13 14.27
CA ASN A 485 -27.95 19.20 13.85
C ASN A 485 -28.52 18.01 13.04
N SER A 486 -29.72 18.15 12.50
CA SER A 486 -30.34 17.15 11.63
C SER A 486 -29.70 17.15 10.24
N ASP A 487 -29.79 16.02 9.55
CA ASP A 487 -29.24 15.88 8.19
C ASP A 487 -29.97 16.84 7.23
N GLN A 488 -31.28 17.02 7.44
CA GLN A 488 -32.11 17.98 6.73
C GLN A 488 -31.59 19.43 6.90
N ALA A 489 -31.33 19.86 8.14
CA ALA A 489 -30.78 21.20 8.40
C ALA A 489 -29.37 21.40 7.83
N ILE A 490 -28.52 20.35 7.85
CA ILE A 490 -27.17 20.40 7.30
C ILE A 490 -27.19 20.50 5.77
N SER A 491 -28.10 19.80 5.09
CA SER A 491 -28.26 19.87 3.63
C SER A 491 -28.57 21.29 3.12
N TRP A 492 -29.22 22.13 3.95
CA TRP A 492 -29.47 23.54 3.65
C TRP A 492 -28.20 24.40 3.71
N LEU A 493 -27.24 24.07 4.57
CA LEU A 493 -25.94 24.75 4.60
C LEU A 493 -25.15 24.50 3.31
N GLU A 494 -25.19 23.27 2.79
CA GLU A 494 -24.57 22.92 1.51
C GLU A 494 -25.26 23.61 0.33
N THR A 495 -26.59 23.68 0.35
CA THR A 495 -27.39 24.40 -0.65
C THR A 495 -27.04 25.89 -0.65
N ARG A 496 -26.90 26.51 0.53
CA ARG A 496 -26.46 27.91 0.66
C ARG A 496 -25.03 28.11 0.18
N ALA A 497 -24.15 27.13 0.35
CA ALA A 497 -22.79 27.19 -0.17
C ALA A 497 -22.78 27.16 -1.72
N GLN A 498 -23.62 26.31 -2.33
CA GLN A 498 -23.79 26.27 -3.79
C GLN A 498 -24.42 27.55 -4.34
N VAL A 499 -25.45 28.11 -3.68
CA VAL A 499 -26.02 29.42 -4.04
C VAL A 499 -24.95 30.51 -3.97
N ALA A 500 -24.10 30.51 -2.93
CA ALA A 500 -23.01 31.47 -2.81
C ALA A 500 -21.97 31.33 -3.94
N GLU A 501 -21.68 30.12 -4.42
CA GLU A 501 -20.83 29.89 -5.58
C GLU A 501 -21.45 30.37 -6.89
N LEU A 502 -22.71 30.00 -7.15
CA LEU A 502 -23.44 30.44 -8.34
C LEU A 502 -23.59 31.97 -8.39
N CYS A 503 -23.54 32.63 -7.24
CA CYS A 503 -23.66 34.07 -7.07
C CYS A 503 -22.32 34.79 -6.87
N ASP A 504 -21.19 34.16 -7.23
CA ASP A 504 -19.85 34.73 -7.23
C ASP A 504 -19.38 35.25 -5.84
N ASN A 505 -19.74 34.54 -4.77
CA ASN A 505 -19.30 34.79 -3.40
C ASN A 505 -18.53 33.58 -2.80
N PRO A 506 -17.28 33.36 -3.25
CA PRO A 506 -16.50 32.16 -2.89
C PRO A 506 -16.11 32.10 -1.41
N ASP A 507 -15.92 33.24 -0.74
CA ASP A 507 -15.57 33.29 0.68
C ASP A 507 -16.71 32.77 1.57
N GLN A 508 -17.94 33.18 1.25
CA GLN A 508 -19.13 32.71 1.95
C GLN A 508 -19.39 31.22 1.71
N ALA A 509 -19.17 30.74 0.48
CA ALA A 509 -19.29 29.33 0.15
C ALA A 509 -18.30 28.47 0.95
N ALA A 510 -17.02 28.90 1.02
CA ALA A 510 -15.98 28.22 1.79
C ALA A 510 -16.31 28.17 3.29
N GLN A 511 -16.82 29.27 3.86
CA GLN A 511 -17.20 29.32 5.28
C GLN A 511 -18.35 28.36 5.62
N LEU A 512 -19.36 28.28 4.74
CA LEU A 512 -20.50 27.38 4.92
C LEU A 512 -20.07 25.90 4.85
N ARG A 513 -19.23 25.53 3.87
CA ARG A 513 -18.73 24.15 3.76
C ARG A 513 -17.78 23.76 4.88
N ALA A 514 -16.91 24.67 5.32
CA ALA A 514 -16.06 24.43 6.49
C ALA A 514 -16.90 24.19 7.76
N THR A 515 -18.08 24.80 7.85
CA THR A 515 -19.02 24.57 8.95
C THR A 515 -19.63 23.16 8.86
N VAL A 516 -20.05 22.73 7.67
CA VAL A 516 -20.57 21.37 7.41
C VAL A 516 -19.51 20.31 7.71
N ALA A 517 -18.28 20.50 7.21
CA ALA A 517 -17.16 19.57 7.44
C ALA A 517 -16.85 19.40 8.94
N ARG A 518 -16.92 20.48 9.73
CA ARG A 518 -16.75 20.42 11.20
C ARG A 518 -17.86 19.67 11.93
N MET A 519 -19.05 19.58 11.35
CA MET A 519 -20.19 18.86 11.93
C MET A 519 -20.12 17.34 11.70
N GLY A 520 -19.18 16.85 10.87
CA GLY A 520 -18.84 15.43 10.76
C GLY A 520 -19.92 14.53 10.16
N LYS A 521 -20.84 15.08 9.37
CA LYS A 521 -21.88 14.32 8.68
C LYS A 521 -21.78 14.47 7.16
N ASP A 522 -21.73 13.33 6.47
CA ASP A 522 -21.83 13.20 5.02
C ASP A 522 -23.31 13.24 4.60
N VAL A 523 -23.81 14.40 4.17
CA VAL A 523 -25.20 14.55 3.70
C VAL A 523 -25.24 14.73 2.18
N GLU A 524 -24.62 13.80 1.44
CA GLU A 524 -24.67 13.83 -0.03
C GLU A 524 -25.93 13.15 -0.56
N TRP A 525 -27.07 13.84 -0.51
CA TRP A 525 -28.33 13.33 -1.08
C TRP A 525 -28.44 13.47 -2.62
N TRP A 526 -27.45 14.07 -3.30
CA TRP A 526 -27.43 14.27 -4.76
C TRP A 526 -26.35 13.46 -5.52
N ARG A 527 -25.82 12.37 -4.96
CA ARG A 527 -25.01 11.38 -5.73
C ARG A 527 -25.79 10.65 -6.84
N GLN A 528 -27.05 11.00 -7.11
CA GLN A 528 -27.72 10.56 -8.33
C GLN A 528 -27.30 11.45 -9.51
N PRO A 529 -26.91 10.87 -10.66
CA PRO A 529 -26.55 11.64 -11.83
C PRO A 529 -27.75 12.49 -12.25
N THR A 530 -27.56 13.80 -12.33
CA THR A 530 -28.53 14.72 -12.90
C THR A 530 -28.74 14.35 -14.37
N ILE A 531 -29.97 13.96 -14.69
CA ILE A 531 -30.45 13.86 -16.08
C ILE A 531 -30.30 15.27 -16.67
N GLY A 532 -29.32 15.45 -17.56
CA GLY A 532 -29.03 16.77 -18.11
C GLY A 532 -27.91 16.87 -19.14
N ASP A 533 -26.93 15.94 -19.15
CA ASP A 533 -25.86 15.95 -20.16
C ASP A 533 -25.76 14.60 -20.89
N THR A 534 -26.79 14.28 -21.67
CA THR A 534 -26.73 13.24 -22.70
C THR A 534 -27.25 13.80 -24.02
N ALA A 535 -26.42 14.58 -24.70
CA ALA A 535 -26.50 14.69 -26.15
C ALA A 535 -25.80 13.47 -26.80
N THR A 536 -26.40 12.29 -26.72
CA THR A 536 -26.13 11.20 -27.68
C THR A 536 -27.40 10.44 -28.00
N ALA A 537 -27.51 10.11 -29.29
CA ALA A 537 -28.72 9.69 -29.99
C ALA A 537 -29.23 8.30 -29.61
N ALA A 538 -30.51 8.11 -29.93
CA ALA A 538 -31.33 6.91 -29.80
C ALA A 538 -30.61 5.59 -30.15
N TRP A 539 -30.67 4.64 -29.21
CA TRP A 539 -30.33 3.24 -29.46
C TRP A 539 -31.56 2.50 -29.98
N HIS A 540 -31.49 2.01 -31.21
CA HIS A 540 -32.40 1.00 -31.75
C HIS A 540 -32.29 -0.30 -30.92
N SER A 541 -33.42 -0.81 -30.44
CA SER A 541 -33.52 -2.13 -29.82
C SER A 541 -33.41 -3.22 -30.88
N ALA A 542 -32.46 -4.16 -30.71
CA ALA A 542 -32.46 -5.44 -31.41
C ALA A 542 -33.11 -6.52 -30.52
N PRO A 543 -33.85 -7.51 -31.08
CA PRO A 543 -34.63 -8.47 -30.29
C PRO A 543 -33.74 -9.54 -29.62
N GLN A 544 -34.05 -9.90 -28.37
CA GLN A 544 -33.43 -11.02 -27.67
C GLN A 544 -33.74 -12.37 -28.35
N PRO A 545 -32.79 -13.33 -28.38
CA PRO A 545 -33.06 -14.69 -28.83
C PRO A 545 -33.86 -15.49 -27.78
N PRO A 546 -34.72 -16.45 -28.19
CA PRO A 546 -35.64 -17.15 -27.29
C PRO A 546 -34.97 -18.26 -26.47
N THR A 547 -35.39 -18.36 -25.21
CA THR A 547 -35.06 -19.42 -24.25
C THR A 547 -35.63 -20.78 -24.70
N PRO A 548 -34.87 -21.89 -24.69
CA PRO A 548 -35.40 -23.21 -25.01
C PRO A 548 -36.21 -23.80 -23.83
N ALA A 549 -37.34 -24.43 -24.17
CA ALA A 549 -38.23 -25.15 -23.26
C ALA A 549 -37.69 -26.56 -22.89
N PRO A 550 -38.10 -27.15 -21.76
CA PRO A 550 -37.55 -28.41 -21.25
C PRO A 550 -38.18 -29.64 -21.93
N THR A 551 -37.35 -30.66 -22.18
CA THR A 551 -37.78 -32.03 -22.56
C THR A 551 -37.89 -32.95 -21.32
N PRO A 552 -38.80 -33.95 -21.33
CA PRO A 552 -39.11 -34.80 -20.17
C PRO A 552 -38.25 -36.09 -20.07
N ASP A 553 -38.02 -36.47 -18.81
CA ASP A 553 -37.71 -37.78 -18.18
C ASP A 553 -36.73 -38.80 -18.80
N ALA A 554 -35.71 -39.19 -18.02
CA ALA A 554 -35.43 -40.59 -17.68
C ALA A 554 -34.46 -40.74 -16.47
N ASP A 555 -34.95 -41.42 -15.44
CA ASP A 555 -34.30 -42.24 -14.40
C ASP A 555 -33.30 -41.63 -13.40
N ALA A 556 -33.80 -41.44 -12.18
CA ALA A 556 -33.04 -41.23 -10.95
C ALA A 556 -32.69 -42.56 -10.26
N PRO A 557 -31.46 -42.77 -9.76
CA PRO A 557 -31.20 -43.76 -8.73
C PRO A 557 -31.31 -43.17 -7.32
N VAL A 558 -31.81 -44.04 -6.44
CA VAL A 558 -32.17 -43.85 -5.03
C VAL A 558 -30.98 -43.42 -4.15
N ARG A 559 -31.21 -42.43 -3.27
CA ARG A 559 -30.28 -42.01 -2.20
C ARG A 559 -30.23 -43.03 -1.05
N PRO A 560 -29.04 -43.45 -0.55
CA PRO A 560 -28.93 -44.08 0.75
C PRO A 560 -28.76 -43.04 1.88
N ARG A 561 -29.36 -43.37 3.03
CA ARG A 561 -29.43 -42.60 4.28
C ARG A 561 -28.06 -42.28 4.89
N ARG A 562 -27.95 -41.05 5.41
CA ARG A 562 -26.86 -40.55 6.24
C ARG A 562 -26.67 -41.42 7.51
N ARG A 563 -25.40 -41.76 7.80
CA ARG A 563 -24.92 -42.03 9.16
C ARG A 563 -23.93 -40.93 9.52
N THR A 564 -24.24 -40.24 10.61
CA THR A 564 -23.40 -39.24 11.28
C THR A 564 -22.25 -39.92 12.01
N TRP A 565 -21.10 -39.24 12.09
CA TRP A 565 -19.76 -39.61 12.59
C TRP A 565 -18.82 -40.17 11.50
N PRO A 566 -17.70 -39.48 11.17
CA PRO A 566 -16.75 -38.83 12.09
C PRO A 566 -16.28 -37.43 11.62
N TYR A 567 -16.83 -36.34 12.17
CA TYR A 567 -16.34 -34.97 11.88
C TYR A 567 -15.55 -34.33 13.05
N ILE A 568 -15.55 -34.96 14.23
CA ILE A 568 -14.88 -34.42 15.43
C ILE A 568 -13.37 -34.72 15.43
N ALA A 569 -12.91 -35.78 14.74
CA ALA A 569 -11.49 -36.12 14.66
C ALA A 569 -10.71 -35.28 13.63
N ALA A 570 -11.37 -34.74 12.60
CA ALA A 570 -10.74 -33.97 11.53
C ALA A 570 -10.47 -32.51 11.92
N ILE A 571 -11.31 -31.93 12.79
CA ILE A 571 -11.17 -30.54 13.25
C ILE A 571 -10.04 -30.41 14.29
N ALA A 572 -9.87 -31.41 15.16
CA ALA A 572 -8.77 -31.44 16.12
C ALA A 572 -7.39 -31.63 15.45
N THR A 573 -7.33 -32.35 14.31
CA THR A 573 -6.08 -32.55 13.57
C THR A 573 -5.68 -31.35 12.71
N LEU A 574 -6.64 -30.61 12.14
CA LEU A 574 -6.36 -29.38 11.39
C LEU A 574 -5.95 -28.20 12.30
N GLY A 575 -6.56 -28.07 13.49
CA GLY A 575 -6.17 -27.06 14.47
C GLY A 575 -4.74 -27.27 15.01
N LEU A 576 -4.35 -28.52 15.23
CA LEU A 576 -2.98 -28.87 15.63
C LEU A 576 -1.95 -28.60 14.52
N VAL A 577 -2.30 -28.80 13.24
CA VAL A 577 -1.41 -28.50 12.11
C VAL A 577 -1.27 -27.00 11.90
N GLY A 578 -2.35 -26.21 11.99
CA GLY A 578 -2.31 -24.75 11.84
C GLY A 578 -1.50 -24.06 12.94
N ALA A 579 -1.68 -24.47 14.20
CA ALA A 579 -0.87 -24.00 15.31
C ALA A 579 0.61 -24.42 15.17
N CYS A 580 0.87 -25.64 14.71
CA CYS A 580 2.22 -26.14 14.50
C CYS A 580 2.94 -25.44 13.34
N VAL A 581 2.23 -25.03 12.28
CA VAL A 581 2.81 -24.27 11.15
C VAL A 581 3.08 -22.81 11.53
N ALA A 582 2.19 -22.16 12.26
CA ALA A 582 2.43 -20.80 12.78
C ALA A 582 3.60 -20.78 13.78
N GLN A 583 3.63 -21.74 14.72
CA GLN A 583 4.78 -21.93 15.62
C GLN A 583 6.05 -22.28 14.84
N ASN A 584 6.03 -23.18 13.85
CA ASN A 584 7.21 -23.48 13.03
C ASN A 584 7.71 -22.25 12.26
N SER A 585 6.82 -21.38 11.77
CA SER A 585 7.24 -20.17 11.04
C SER A 585 7.92 -19.16 11.97
N GLN A 586 7.40 -18.98 13.18
CA GLN A 586 8.03 -18.15 14.21
C GLN A 586 9.33 -18.79 14.70
N ASP A 587 9.36 -20.11 14.90
CA ASP A 587 10.54 -20.87 15.28
C ASP A 587 11.62 -20.81 14.19
N GLN A 588 11.24 -20.84 12.91
CA GLN A 588 12.16 -20.67 11.78
C GLN A 588 12.72 -19.25 11.70
N GLN A 589 11.89 -18.22 11.88
CA GLN A 589 12.35 -16.83 11.95
C GLN A 589 13.27 -16.61 13.15
N HIS A 590 12.92 -17.14 14.32
CA HIS A 590 13.76 -17.09 15.52
C HIS A 590 15.05 -17.88 15.33
N ALA A 591 15.02 -19.04 14.67
CA ALA A 591 16.20 -19.84 14.35
C ALA A 591 17.12 -19.12 13.37
N GLN A 592 16.58 -18.48 12.34
CA GLN A 592 17.33 -17.72 11.35
C GLN A 592 17.97 -16.48 11.98
N GLN A 593 17.22 -15.71 12.78
CA GLN A 593 17.77 -14.59 13.56
C GLN A 593 18.86 -15.06 14.54
N ARG A 594 18.66 -16.22 15.21
CA ARG A 594 19.69 -16.81 16.07
C ARG A 594 20.94 -17.19 15.27
N GLN A 595 20.77 -17.74 14.06
CA GLN A 595 21.85 -18.16 13.19
C GLN A 595 22.65 -16.97 12.67
N GLU A 596 21.99 -15.90 12.26
CA GLU A 596 22.63 -14.63 11.86
C GLU A 596 23.38 -14.00 13.02
N LYS A 597 22.76 -13.94 14.21
CA LYS A 597 23.40 -13.41 15.42
C LYS A 597 24.59 -14.28 15.88
N ALA A 598 24.51 -15.59 15.69
CA ALA A 598 25.61 -16.51 15.94
C ALA A 598 26.75 -16.34 14.91
N ALA A 599 26.43 -16.12 13.64
CA ALA A 599 27.41 -15.85 12.59
C ALA A 599 28.12 -14.50 12.80
N ALA A 600 27.40 -13.50 13.32
CA ALA A 600 27.92 -12.17 13.65
C ALA A 600 28.52 -12.06 15.07
N TYR A 601 28.64 -13.17 15.81
CA TYR A 601 29.12 -13.17 17.19
C TYR A 601 30.59 -12.75 17.27
N LYS A 602 30.88 -11.65 17.99
CA LYS A 602 32.24 -11.15 18.21
C LYS A 602 32.75 -11.37 19.64
N GLY A 603 31.85 -11.68 20.58
CA GLY A 603 32.19 -11.91 21.99
C GLY A 603 32.67 -10.66 22.73
N ARG A 604 32.53 -9.47 22.12
CA ARG A 604 32.88 -8.18 22.69
C ARG A 604 31.94 -7.11 22.16
N SER A 605 31.60 -6.14 22.98
CA SER A 605 30.72 -5.02 22.64
C SER A 605 31.09 -3.79 23.45
N GLY A 606 30.76 -2.61 22.96
CA GLY A 606 30.89 -1.40 23.77
C GLY A 606 30.44 -0.15 23.07
N ALA A 607 30.40 0.92 23.85
CA ALA A 607 29.93 2.23 23.44
C ALA A 607 30.71 3.33 24.15
N ALA A 608 31.04 4.37 23.41
CA ALA A 608 31.47 5.65 23.94
C ALA A 608 30.23 6.44 24.40
N VAL A 609 30.27 6.95 25.62
CA VAL A 609 29.21 7.75 26.23
C VAL A 609 29.77 9.01 26.87
N ARG A 610 29.01 10.11 26.77
CA ARG A 610 29.32 11.36 27.46
C ARG A 610 28.24 11.65 28.49
N ILE A 611 28.57 11.56 29.78
CA ILE A 611 27.62 11.72 30.89
C ILE A 611 28.20 12.69 31.92
N ASP A 612 27.43 13.71 32.31
CA ASP A 612 27.85 14.78 33.24
C ASP A 612 29.18 15.47 32.85
N GLY A 613 29.43 15.59 31.54
CA GLY A 613 30.63 16.19 30.97
C GLY A 613 31.91 15.35 31.07
N VAL A 614 31.78 14.05 31.36
CA VAL A 614 32.86 13.06 31.36
C VAL A 614 32.70 12.14 30.15
N ASP A 615 33.79 11.91 29.43
CA ASP A 615 33.84 10.90 28.36
C ASP A 615 34.21 9.53 28.96
N ALA A 616 33.39 8.52 28.70
CA ALA A 616 33.59 7.17 29.23
C ALA A 616 33.15 6.11 28.22
N ASP A 617 33.78 4.94 28.27
CA ASP A 617 33.37 3.77 27.51
C ASP A 617 32.75 2.73 28.43
N VAL A 618 31.63 2.17 28.01
CA VAL A 618 31.11 0.92 28.54
C VAL A 618 31.52 -0.22 27.62
N VAL A 619 32.17 -1.25 28.16
CA VAL A 619 32.70 -2.37 27.39
C VAL A 619 32.25 -3.69 28.02
N ALA A 620 31.65 -4.57 27.23
CA ALA A 620 31.33 -5.93 27.60
C ALA A 620 32.25 -6.93 26.90
N HIS A 621 32.75 -7.90 27.66
CA HIS A 621 33.53 -9.02 27.17
C HIS A 621 32.85 -10.33 27.60
N TRP A 622 32.43 -11.14 26.63
CA TRP A 622 31.94 -12.48 26.93
C TRP A 622 33.15 -13.40 27.15
N SER A 623 33.08 -14.23 28.19
CA SER A 623 34.14 -15.18 28.51
C SER A 623 34.28 -16.24 27.41
N THR A 624 35.47 -16.81 27.27
CA THR A 624 35.76 -17.86 26.27
C THR A 624 34.88 -19.10 26.47
N ASP A 625 34.52 -19.41 27.73
CA ASP A 625 33.58 -20.49 28.09
C ASP A 625 32.11 -20.14 27.80
N ARG A 626 31.81 -18.89 27.42
CA ARG A 626 30.47 -18.36 27.09
C ARG A 626 29.46 -18.39 28.24
N GLU A 627 29.90 -18.63 29.47
CA GLU A 627 29.02 -18.72 30.65
C GLU A 627 28.86 -17.38 31.37
N ARG A 628 29.71 -16.39 31.08
CA ARG A 628 29.74 -15.09 31.76
C ARG A 628 30.05 -13.95 30.81
N VAL A 629 29.60 -12.75 31.18
CA VAL A 629 29.97 -11.49 30.54
C VAL A 629 30.51 -10.54 31.59
N VAL A 630 31.66 -9.93 31.29
CA VAL A 630 32.31 -8.94 32.14
C VAL A 630 32.06 -7.58 31.55
N VAL A 631 31.39 -6.70 32.29
CA VAL A 631 31.10 -5.32 31.88
C VAL A 631 31.93 -4.34 32.68
N GLU A 632 32.65 -3.48 31.98
CA GLU A 632 33.53 -2.46 32.52
C GLU A 632 33.08 -1.07 32.10
N LEU A 633 33.29 -0.07 32.96
CA LEU A 633 33.04 1.34 32.67
C LEU A 633 34.33 2.15 32.84
N ARG A 634 34.92 2.58 31.73
CA ARG A 634 36.26 3.18 31.67
C ARG A 634 36.16 4.67 31.35
N SER A 635 36.73 5.53 32.16
CA SER A 635 36.78 6.99 31.87
C SER A 635 38.14 7.46 31.35
N TYR A 636 39.03 6.55 30.92
CA TYR A 636 40.39 6.79 30.38
C TYR A 636 41.10 8.06 30.88
N PHE A 637 41.28 8.17 32.20
CA PHE A 637 42.02 9.28 32.83
C PHE A 637 41.33 10.67 32.77
N ASP A 638 40.04 10.78 32.39
CA ASP A 638 39.30 12.03 32.47
C ASP A 638 39.31 12.58 33.90
N ARG A 639 39.95 13.74 34.09
CA ARG A 639 40.16 14.40 35.39
C ARG A 639 38.85 14.92 36.00
N ASN A 640 37.78 15.02 35.21
CA ASN A 640 36.46 15.43 35.68
C ASN A 640 35.68 14.26 36.29
N ALA A 641 36.06 13.01 36.00
CA ALA A 641 35.43 11.84 36.60
C ALA A 641 35.69 11.81 38.11
N LYS A 642 34.61 11.77 38.90
CA LYS A 642 34.64 11.64 40.36
C LYS A 642 33.96 10.38 40.85
N PHE A 643 32.98 9.87 40.09
CA PHE A 643 32.21 8.68 40.43
C PHE A 643 31.84 7.90 39.17
N LEU A 644 31.95 6.58 39.24
CA LEU A 644 31.52 5.64 38.22
C LEU A 644 30.74 4.52 38.89
N ARG A 645 29.61 4.11 38.30
CA ARG A 645 28.82 2.98 38.77
C ARG A 645 28.18 2.23 37.62
N ILE A 646 28.11 0.93 37.75
CA ILE A 646 27.42 0.00 36.86
C ILE A 646 26.40 -0.73 37.72
N ASP A 647 25.14 -0.72 37.29
CA ASP A 647 24.06 -1.52 37.83
C ASP A 647 23.54 -2.45 36.74
N ALA A 648 23.70 -3.76 36.93
CA ALA A 648 23.14 -4.75 36.03
C ALA A 648 21.69 -5.08 36.43
N SER A 649 20.90 -5.48 35.44
CA SER A 649 19.51 -5.91 35.66
C SER A 649 19.39 -7.13 36.58
N SER A 650 20.44 -7.94 36.71
CA SER A 650 20.53 -9.08 37.64
C SER A 650 20.71 -8.68 39.12
N GLY A 651 20.82 -7.39 39.42
CA GLY A 651 21.02 -6.86 40.78
C GLY A 651 22.49 -6.75 41.21
N GLN A 652 23.44 -7.23 40.39
CA GLN A 652 24.87 -7.02 40.63
C GLN A 652 25.26 -5.58 40.28
N SER A 653 26.03 -4.94 41.14
CA SER A 653 26.51 -3.57 40.90
C SER A 653 27.96 -3.42 41.32
N ALA A 654 28.68 -2.54 40.64
CA ALA A 654 30.03 -2.13 41.02
C ALA A 654 30.12 -0.61 40.91
N GLN A 655 30.79 0.02 41.87
CA GLN A 655 30.99 1.46 41.89
C GLN A 655 32.41 1.81 42.31
N SER A 656 32.88 2.95 41.85
CA SER A 656 34.17 3.52 42.24
C SER A 656 34.07 5.03 42.38
N THR A 657 34.60 5.54 43.49
CA THR A 657 34.77 6.98 43.73
C THR A 657 36.26 7.31 43.62
N ARG A 658 36.58 8.51 43.14
CA ARG A 658 37.95 9.01 43.11
C ARG A 658 38.46 9.26 44.54
N GLY A 659 39.50 8.52 44.94
CA GLY A 659 40.18 8.73 46.23
C GLY A 659 41.24 9.83 46.17
N GLU A 660 41.75 10.27 47.32
CA GLU A 660 42.70 11.39 47.44
C GLU A 660 44.02 11.16 46.70
N ASP A 661 44.48 9.91 46.63
CA ASP A 661 45.76 9.53 45.99
C ASP A 661 45.66 9.26 44.46
N ARG A 662 44.50 9.49 43.84
CA ARG A 662 44.25 9.13 42.43
C ARG A 662 43.57 10.25 41.64
N TRP A 663 43.95 10.40 40.37
CA TRP A 663 43.46 11.48 39.50
C TRP A 663 42.08 11.18 38.89
N PHE A 664 41.63 9.93 38.90
CA PHE A 664 40.35 9.44 38.37
C PHE A 664 39.88 8.18 39.14
N PRO A 665 38.58 7.82 39.10
CA PRO A 665 38.06 6.60 39.74
C PRO A 665 38.65 5.33 39.11
N LYS A 666 38.70 4.22 39.86
CA LYS A 666 39.03 2.93 39.24
C LYS A 666 37.87 2.51 38.34
N THR A 667 38.17 1.81 37.25
CA THR A 667 37.16 1.16 36.40
C THR A 667 36.34 0.18 37.25
N PRO A 668 35.05 0.42 37.52
CA PRO A 668 34.20 -0.60 38.09
C PRO A 668 33.96 -1.71 37.05
N GLU A 669 33.93 -2.94 37.51
CA GLU A 669 33.72 -4.14 36.70
C GLU A 669 32.63 -5.00 37.36
N VAL A 670 31.70 -5.51 36.56
CA VAL A 670 30.68 -6.45 37.01
C VAL A 670 30.69 -7.68 36.10
N ALA A 671 30.84 -8.86 36.70
CA ALA A 671 30.72 -10.13 36.01
C ALA A 671 29.30 -10.71 36.19
N LEU A 672 28.60 -10.92 35.07
CA LEU A 672 27.22 -11.39 35.02
C LEU A 672 27.18 -12.82 34.46
N PRO A 673 26.42 -13.75 35.05
CA PRO A 673 26.19 -15.07 34.46
C PRO A 673 25.29 -14.95 33.23
N VAL A 674 25.64 -15.65 32.15
CA VAL A 674 24.92 -15.63 30.88
C VAL A 674 24.40 -17.04 30.58
N LYS A 675 23.07 -17.19 30.53
CA LYS A 675 22.42 -18.47 30.17
C LYS A 675 22.35 -18.68 28.66
N ASP A 676 22.22 -17.60 27.89
CA ASP A 676 22.23 -17.61 26.43
C ASP A 676 23.33 -16.66 25.93
N PRO A 677 24.42 -17.17 25.33
CA PRO A 677 25.54 -16.35 24.89
C PRO A 677 25.16 -15.37 23.78
N LEU A 678 24.04 -15.58 23.10
CA LEU A 678 23.52 -14.69 22.07
C LEU A 678 22.57 -13.62 22.62
N ALA A 679 22.23 -13.65 23.91
CA ALA A 679 21.37 -12.65 24.51
C ALA A 679 22.10 -11.32 24.72
N ASP A 680 21.34 -10.22 24.60
CA ASP A 680 21.86 -8.89 24.89
C ASP A 680 21.94 -8.65 26.39
N VAL A 681 22.90 -7.83 26.79
CA VAL A 681 23.17 -7.50 28.19
C VAL A 681 22.83 -6.04 28.41
N THR A 682 21.90 -5.76 29.31
CA THR A 682 21.50 -4.38 29.62
C THR A 682 22.08 -3.97 30.96
N VAL A 683 22.79 -2.84 30.97
CA VAL A 683 23.37 -2.24 32.18
C VAL A 683 22.98 -0.78 32.27
N ARG A 684 22.73 -0.32 33.50
CA ARG A 684 22.61 1.10 33.81
C ARG A 684 23.97 1.60 34.29
N ILE A 685 24.52 2.57 33.59
CA ILE A 685 25.77 3.22 33.95
C ILE A 685 25.48 4.58 34.55
N ALA A 686 26.19 4.95 35.61
CA ALA A 686 26.07 6.26 36.24
C ALA A 686 27.44 6.90 36.41
N VAL A 687 27.52 8.19 36.06
CA VAL A 687 28.76 8.95 36.06
C VAL A 687 28.54 10.26 36.81
N GLY A 688 29.46 10.54 37.74
CA GLY A 688 29.56 11.82 38.43
C GLY A 688 30.77 12.59 37.93
N GLY A 689 30.52 13.74 37.30
CA GLY A 689 31.54 14.63 36.75
C GLY A 689 32.05 15.66 37.75
N LYS A 690 32.60 16.77 37.25
CA LYS A 690 33.34 17.77 38.03
C LYS A 690 32.55 18.34 39.23
N ARG A 691 31.23 18.50 39.10
CA ARG A 691 30.37 19.10 40.14
C ARG A 691 29.79 18.08 41.11
N TRP A 692 29.96 16.79 40.85
CA TRP A 692 29.43 15.73 41.70
C TRP A 692 30.15 15.67 43.07
N LYS A 693 29.38 15.36 44.11
CA LYS A 693 29.82 15.16 45.50
C LYS A 693 29.13 13.92 46.08
N GLU A 694 29.75 13.31 47.07
CA GLU A 694 29.16 12.18 47.80
C GLU A 694 27.79 12.56 48.39
N GLY A 695 26.77 11.74 48.14
CA GLY A 695 25.37 12.01 48.48
C GLY A 695 24.53 12.67 47.36
N MET A 696 25.13 13.16 46.27
CA MET A 696 24.38 13.64 45.10
C MET A 696 23.98 12.48 44.17
N LYS A 697 22.76 12.55 43.63
CA LYS A 697 22.30 11.59 42.61
C LYS A 697 23.12 11.78 41.31
N PRO A 698 23.88 10.77 40.85
CA PRO A 698 24.65 10.86 39.61
C PRO A 698 23.72 10.80 38.39
N TYR A 699 24.16 11.36 37.27
CA TYR A 699 23.49 11.16 35.99
C TYR A 699 23.73 9.73 35.53
N SER A 700 22.69 9.11 34.97
CA SER A 700 22.74 7.72 34.55
C SER A 700 22.15 7.54 33.18
N ARG A 701 22.63 6.53 32.46
CA ARG A 701 22.15 6.11 31.14
C ARG A 701 22.03 4.60 31.12
N THR A 702 21.02 4.07 30.43
CA THR A 702 20.83 2.63 30.29
C THR A 702 21.31 2.20 28.91
N VAL A 703 22.21 1.21 28.86
CA VAL A 703 22.89 0.76 27.64
C VAL A 703 22.64 -0.73 27.45
N ARG A 704 22.18 -1.11 26.26
CA ARG A 704 22.02 -2.49 25.81
C ARG A 704 23.20 -2.89 24.93
N LEU A 705 24.00 -3.83 25.39
CA LEU A 705 25.21 -4.34 24.76
C LEU A 705 24.91 -5.67 24.07
N THR A 706 25.12 -5.73 22.76
CA THR A 706 24.90 -6.97 21.98
C THR A 706 26.21 -7.71 21.77
N PRO A 707 26.23 -9.06 21.80
CA PRO A 707 27.45 -9.86 21.59
C PRO A 707 28.04 -9.77 20.16
N THR A 708 27.35 -9.07 19.25
CA THR A 708 27.79 -8.82 17.86
C THR A 708 28.70 -7.59 17.72
N GLY A 709 28.94 -6.86 18.81
CA GLY A 709 29.77 -5.66 18.82
C GLY A 709 29.00 -4.34 18.74
N ILE A 710 27.66 -4.39 18.64
CA ILE A 710 26.83 -3.18 18.59
C ILE A 710 26.23 -2.91 19.98
N ALA A 711 26.17 -1.63 20.34
CA ALA A 711 25.53 -1.15 21.56
C ALA A 711 24.45 -0.13 21.24
N TYR A 712 23.38 -0.13 22.03
CA TYR A 712 22.23 0.75 21.87
C TYR A 712 21.92 1.47 23.18
N ASP A 713 21.43 2.69 23.08
CA ASP A 713 20.76 3.34 24.18
C ASP A 713 19.39 2.70 24.42
N SER A 714 19.11 2.26 25.64
CA SER A 714 17.88 1.52 25.93
C SER A 714 16.63 2.41 26.03
N GLU A 715 16.77 3.73 26.19
CA GLU A 715 15.66 4.67 26.32
C GLU A 715 15.24 5.25 24.96
N THR A 716 16.20 5.51 24.08
CA THR A 716 16.00 6.10 22.75
C THR A 716 16.03 5.08 21.62
N GLY A 717 16.63 3.90 21.84
CA GLY A 717 16.82 2.87 20.81
C GLY A 717 17.96 3.18 19.82
N GLU A 718 18.58 4.36 19.92
CA GLU A 718 19.67 4.78 19.02
C GLU A 718 20.92 3.92 19.20
N LYS A 719 21.60 3.65 18.08
CA LYS A 719 22.91 2.99 18.08
C LYS A 719 23.95 3.94 18.66
N LEU A 720 24.67 3.47 19.68
CA LEU A 720 25.73 4.26 20.30
C LEU A 720 27.04 4.14 19.51
N PRO A 721 27.83 5.22 19.42
CA PRO A 721 29.15 5.18 18.80
C PRO A 721 30.06 4.24 19.58
N SER A 722 30.93 3.52 18.88
CA SER A 722 31.85 2.55 19.46
C SER A 722 33.20 2.67 18.77
N ASP A 723 34.26 2.74 19.57
CA ASP A 723 35.65 2.80 19.10
C ASP A 723 36.31 1.39 19.11
N LEU A 724 35.49 0.33 19.23
CA LEU A 724 35.92 -1.06 19.45
C LEU A 724 36.03 -1.94 18.20
#